data_AF-A0A9D7P489-F1
#
_entry.id   AF-A0A9D7P489-F1
#
_cell.length_a   1.000
_cell.length_b   1.000
_cell.length_c   1.000
_cell.angle_alpha   90.00
_cell.angle_beta   90.00
_cell.angle_gamma   90.00
#
_symmetry.space_group_name_H-M   'P 1'
#
loop_
_entity.id
_entity.type
_entity.pdbx_description
1 polymer ?
#
loop_
_entity_poly.entity_id
_entity_poly.type
_entity_poly.pdbx_seq_one_letter_code
_entity_poly.pdbx_strand_id
1 'polypeptide(L)'
;MASVIPLSMLVAFIGMKFFGLSANLMSLGAIDFGLIVDGAVVMIENFISRMNEEGPRGKPKIDIIKRSAMEVARPITFGVVIIIAVYLPIFTLEGLESRMFRPMALTVCCALIGALVLTMTFVPALGSLTLKPYHHEGHEKLLKAMQAGYRRHLNRILNMRWLTIGSALVIVLVAVGSMRYLGTEFMPQLDEGALLIETRRLPSISLSESVEIATMVEKVVKTFPEVDTVVTKIGRPDLATEAMGVYQGDVYVILKPIEEWTGVRTKEALIQKMDQKLKDIPGVVYNFTQPLAMRLDEVISGVKADVAVKLFGDDPTVLEREAKRIETVLRRVGGSADVQTEMLSGSGEMQIEVKRDEMARYGLRVQDVKDIVEIAIGGGVATEIVDGRKKFDVIVRLPEASRKDLNIIQSLLVPAPGGERVLLGQIASIRFAEGPEVINREDAQRRIVIQANVRGRDIGSFVAEAQNRVDEQIKLPAGYFITWGGEFENQQRAMKRLYIVVPLSLCFIFLLLYMTFNSFVHASLIIINVPFALVGGVAALWLRGLNLSLSTAVGFIALFGVAVLNGVVMVSHINRLREEGYNLRESILEGASARLRPVLMTALVASLGFIPMALSTAPGAEVQRPLATVVIGGLITSTLLTLLVLPILYELISQKIEPAIQSILGGRKSYQTDLSDEPAVDGKLDSASNQDDVLNLTEIPEKQAGEENESTKS
;
A
#
# COMPACT_ATOMS: atom_id res chain seq x y z
N MET A 1 -15.06 3.62 29.20
CA MET A 1 -13.95 3.89 28.25
C MET A 1 -13.23 2.59 27.91
N ALA A 2 -12.28 2.11 28.72
CA ALA A 2 -11.40 0.99 28.37
C ALA A 2 -12.11 -0.27 27.83
N SER A 3 -13.28 -0.64 28.37
CA SER A 3 -14.09 -1.78 27.90
C SER A 3 -14.60 -1.66 26.45
N VAL A 4 -14.61 -0.46 25.84
CA VAL A 4 -14.98 -0.27 24.43
C VAL A 4 -13.94 -0.90 23.49
N ILE A 5 -12.66 -0.94 23.90
CA ILE A 5 -11.58 -1.55 23.10
C ILE A 5 -11.85 -3.05 22.83
N PRO A 6 -11.92 -3.95 23.84
CA PRO A 6 -12.11 -5.38 23.57
C PRO A 6 -13.48 -5.67 22.93
N LEU A 7 -14.52 -4.91 23.25
CA LEU A 7 -15.86 -5.10 22.67
C LEU A 7 -15.93 -4.69 21.19
N SER A 8 -15.30 -3.58 20.79
CA SER A 8 -15.21 -3.19 19.37
C SER A 8 -14.29 -4.12 18.58
N MET A 9 -13.20 -4.60 19.19
CA MET A 9 -12.34 -5.64 18.62
C MET A 9 -13.09 -6.96 18.41
N LEU A 10 -14.00 -7.35 19.32
CA LEU A 10 -14.87 -8.52 19.10
C LEU A 10 -15.74 -8.34 17.84
N VAL A 11 -16.33 -7.15 17.64
CA VAL A 11 -17.09 -6.82 16.42
C VAL A 11 -16.19 -6.84 15.18
N ALA A 12 -14.95 -6.36 15.29
CA ALA A 12 -13.96 -6.43 14.22
C ALA A 12 -13.65 -7.89 13.83
N PHE A 13 -13.37 -8.78 14.80
CA PHE A 13 -13.13 -10.20 14.54
C PHE A 13 -14.36 -10.93 13.97
N ILE A 14 -15.57 -10.59 14.40
CA ILE A 14 -16.82 -11.11 13.81
C ILE A 14 -16.94 -10.66 12.35
N GLY A 15 -16.64 -9.38 12.07
CA GLY A 15 -16.59 -8.83 10.71
C GLY A 15 -15.53 -9.52 9.83
N MET A 16 -14.31 -9.71 10.34
CA MET A 16 -13.25 -10.46 9.65
C MET A 16 -13.70 -11.87 9.29
N LYS A 17 -14.32 -12.59 10.23
CA LYS A 17 -14.88 -13.93 9.98
C LYS A 17 -15.98 -13.90 8.91
N PHE A 18 -16.86 -12.90 8.93
CA PHE A 18 -17.92 -12.74 7.93
C PHE A 18 -17.38 -12.45 6.53
N PHE A 19 -16.31 -11.64 6.42
CA PHE A 19 -15.65 -11.30 5.16
C PHE A 19 -14.54 -12.30 4.74
N GLY A 20 -14.34 -13.39 5.46
CA GLY A 20 -13.32 -14.40 5.15
C GLY A 20 -11.87 -13.92 5.30
N LEU A 21 -11.62 -12.89 6.12
CA LEU A 21 -10.29 -12.30 6.32
C LEU A 21 -9.47 -13.08 7.36
N SER A 22 -8.24 -13.43 6.99
CA SER A 22 -7.25 -13.98 7.94
C SER A 22 -6.74 -12.91 8.90
N ALA A 23 -6.53 -13.25 10.17
CA ALA A 23 -5.83 -12.40 11.13
C ALA A 23 -4.31 -12.44 10.87
N ASN A 24 -3.78 -11.39 10.24
CA ASN A 24 -2.36 -11.21 9.94
C ASN A 24 -1.89 -9.77 10.25
N LEU A 25 -0.59 -9.51 10.11
CA LEU A 25 0.03 -8.21 10.38
C LEU A 25 -0.56 -7.05 9.57
N MET A 26 -1.06 -7.32 8.35
CA MET A 26 -1.69 -6.32 7.49
C MET A 26 -3.13 -6.01 7.93
N SER A 27 -3.92 -7.04 8.27
CA SER A 27 -5.32 -6.87 8.68
C SER A 27 -5.47 -6.23 10.06
N LEU A 28 -4.54 -6.51 10.98
CA LEU A 28 -4.57 -6.01 12.37
C LEU A 28 -3.66 -4.80 12.60
N GLY A 29 -2.66 -4.57 11.75
CA GLY A 29 -1.54 -3.69 12.03
C GLY A 29 -1.88 -2.20 12.17
N ALA A 30 -2.93 -1.70 11.52
CA ALA A 30 -3.33 -0.30 11.58
C ALA A 30 -4.58 -0.03 12.46
N ILE A 31 -4.88 -0.94 13.39
CA ILE A 31 -5.95 -0.71 14.37
C ILE A 31 -5.42 0.18 15.50
N ASP A 32 -5.70 1.48 15.39
CA ASP A 32 -5.50 2.40 16.51
C ASP A 32 -6.65 2.32 17.52
N PHE A 33 -6.31 1.98 18.77
CA PHE A 33 -7.25 2.00 19.88
C PHE A 33 -7.71 3.42 20.23
N GLY A 34 -6.91 4.45 19.94
CA GLY A 34 -7.29 5.84 20.15
C GLY A 34 -8.48 6.26 19.30
N LEU A 35 -8.39 6.05 17.98
CA LEU A 35 -9.46 6.21 16.99
C LEU A 35 -10.76 5.50 17.41
N ILE A 36 -10.65 4.26 17.91
CA ILE A 36 -11.77 3.44 18.38
C ILE A 36 -12.43 4.04 19.64
N VAL A 37 -11.64 4.57 20.57
CA VAL A 37 -12.13 5.02 21.89
C VAL A 37 -12.56 6.50 21.87
N ASP A 38 -12.23 7.25 20.82
CA ASP A 38 -12.43 8.69 20.73
C ASP A 38 -13.88 9.14 20.97
N GLY A 39 -14.85 8.51 20.29
CA GLY A 39 -16.28 8.79 20.50
C GLY A 39 -16.74 8.54 21.94
N ALA A 40 -16.21 7.50 22.60
CA ALA A 40 -16.51 7.19 23.99
C ALA A 40 -15.83 8.17 24.98
N VAL A 41 -14.68 8.75 24.61
CA VAL A 41 -14.01 9.81 25.37
C VAL A 41 -14.81 11.11 25.30
N VAL A 42 -15.14 11.57 24.10
CA VAL A 42 -15.95 12.79 23.90
C VAL A 42 -17.29 12.68 24.64
N MET A 43 -17.93 11.51 24.60
CA MET A 43 -19.22 11.29 25.26
C MET A 43 -19.13 11.34 26.79
N ILE A 44 -18.16 10.66 27.40
CA ILE A 44 -18.02 10.67 28.88
C ILE A 44 -17.49 12.01 29.39
N GLU A 45 -16.60 12.70 28.66
CA GLU A 45 -16.18 14.06 29.03
C GLU A 45 -17.38 15.02 29.04
N ASN A 46 -18.33 14.89 28.08
CA ASN A 46 -19.57 15.67 28.11
C ASN A 46 -20.45 15.30 29.32
N PHE A 47 -20.54 14.02 29.70
CA PHE A 47 -21.24 13.60 30.93
C PHE A 47 -20.63 14.25 32.18
N ILE A 48 -19.30 14.23 32.32
CA ILE A 48 -18.59 14.80 33.48
C ILE A 48 -18.76 16.31 33.52
N SER A 49 -18.61 17.03 32.40
CA SER A 49 -18.81 18.48 32.35
C SER A 49 -20.22 18.88 32.80
N ARG A 50 -21.26 18.26 32.20
CA ARG A 50 -22.65 18.56 32.54
C ARG A 50 -23.04 18.16 33.97
N MET A 51 -22.51 17.05 34.50
CA MET A 51 -22.72 16.66 35.89
C MET A 51 -22.08 17.64 36.89
N ASN A 52 -20.93 18.23 36.55
CA ASN A 52 -20.27 19.24 37.39
C ASN A 52 -20.89 20.64 37.22
N GLU A 53 -21.42 20.98 36.05
CA GLU A 53 -22.15 22.24 35.79
C GLU A 53 -23.55 22.28 36.44
N GLU A 54 -24.36 21.24 36.27
CA GLU A 54 -25.74 21.22 36.79
C GLU A 54 -25.81 20.83 38.28
N GLY A 55 -24.81 20.10 38.81
CA GLY A 55 -24.73 19.67 40.19
C GLY A 55 -25.89 18.76 40.65
N PRO A 56 -26.00 18.44 41.94
CA PRO A 56 -27.13 17.68 42.49
C PRO A 56 -28.39 18.55 42.66
N ARG A 57 -28.77 19.34 41.65
CA ARG A 57 -29.96 20.22 41.64
C ARG A 57 -31.28 19.44 41.42
N GLY A 58 -31.47 18.33 42.14
CA GLY A 58 -32.72 17.57 42.18
C GLY A 58 -33.14 16.80 40.91
N LYS A 59 -32.39 16.89 39.80
CA LYS A 59 -32.66 16.10 38.59
C LYS A 59 -32.12 14.68 38.70
N PRO A 60 -32.81 13.65 38.15
CA PRO A 60 -32.25 12.31 38.04
C PRO A 60 -30.95 12.29 37.22
N LYS A 61 -29.93 11.60 37.73
CA LYS A 61 -28.64 11.38 37.05
C LYS A 61 -28.83 10.85 35.61
N ILE A 62 -29.84 10.00 35.41
CA ILE A 62 -30.20 9.40 34.12
C ILE A 62 -30.59 10.47 33.11
N ASP A 63 -31.36 11.50 33.50
CA ASP A 63 -31.81 12.55 32.59
C ASP A 63 -30.67 13.48 32.18
N ILE A 64 -29.77 13.81 33.13
CA ILE A 64 -28.55 14.57 32.83
C ILE A 64 -27.70 13.82 31.80
N ILE A 65 -27.46 12.52 32.01
CA ILE A 65 -26.67 11.70 31.08
C ILE A 65 -27.37 11.52 29.73
N LYS A 66 -28.69 11.29 29.70
CA LYS A 66 -29.47 11.17 28.46
C LYS A 66 -29.41 12.46 27.62
N ARG A 67 -29.61 13.63 28.25
CA ARG A 67 -29.50 14.93 27.58
C ARG A 67 -28.07 15.17 27.08
N SER A 68 -27.08 14.91 27.94
CA SER A 68 -25.66 15.06 27.61
C SER A 68 -25.22 14.13 26.48
N ALA A 69 -25.81 12.93 26.36
CA ALA A 69 -25.57 12.02 25.25
C ALA A 69 -26.16 12.58 23.95
N MET A 70 -27.41 13.05 23.97
CA MET A 70 -28.08 13.65 22.81
C MET A 70 -27.34 14.87 22.26
N GLU A 71 -26.74 15.70 23.12
CA GLU A 71 -25.94 16.88 22.70
C GLU A 71 -24.74 16.53 21.81
N VAL A 72 -24.07 15.39 22.04
CA VAL A 72 -22.85 14.99 21.32
C VAL A 72 -23.06 13.80 20.38
N ALA A 73 -24.19 13.10 20.46
CA ALA A 73 -24.50 11.94 19.63
C ALA A 73 -24.44 12.26 18.12
N ARG A 74 -25.03 13.39 17.69
CA ARG A 74 -25.01 13.79 16.28
C ARG A 74 -23.58 14.10 15.78
N PRO A 75 -22.79 14.99 16.42
CA PRO A 75 -21.39 15.21 16.03
C PRO A 75 -20.52 13.95 16.02
N ILE A 76 -20.64 13.08 17.04
CA ILE A 76 -19.85 11.84 17.13
C ILE A 76 -20.20 10.87 16.00
N THR A 77 -21.50 10.61 15.76
CA THR A 77 -21.94 9.73 14.67
C THR A 77 -21.44 10.21 13.32
N PHE A 78 -21.60 11.50 13.00
CA PHE A 78 -21.12 12.04 11.72
C PHE A 78 -19.59 11.97 11.62
N GLY A 79 -18.85 12.26 12.70
CA GLY A 79 -17.40 12.13 12.71
C GLY A 79 -16.90 10.70 12.48
N VAL A 80 -17.48 9.70 13.14
CA VAL A 80 -17.10 8.29 12.91
C VAL A 80 -17.49 7.83 11.51
N VAL A 81 -18.65 8.27 10.98
CA VAL A 81 -19.04 7.98 9.60
C VAL A 81 -18.10 8.65 8.58
N ILE A 82 -17.62 9.87 8.85
CA ILE A 82 -16.58 10.52 8.03
C ILE A 82 -15.28 9.70 8.06
N ILE A 83 -14.83 9.23 9.22
CA ILE A 83 -13.64 8.37 9.31
C ILE A 83 -13.85 7.08 8.50
N ILE A 84 -14.99 6.40 8.62
CA ILE A 84 -15.31 5.20 7.83
C ILE A 84 -15.30 5.51 6.31
N ALA A 85 -15.94 6.61 5.89
CA ALA A 85 -16.00 7.02 4.50
C ALA A 85 -14.62 7.38 3.92
N VAL A 86 -13.70 7.85 4.76
CA VAL A 86 -12.30 8.13 4.39
C VAL A 86 -11.52 6.86 4.04
N TYR A 87 -11.87 5.70 4.61
CA TYR A 87 -11.33 4.40 4.19
C TYR A 87 -12.01 3.85 2.92
N LEU A 88 -13.17 4.37 2.48
CA LEU A 88 -13.92 3.83 1.35
C LEU A 88 -13.13 3.88 0.01
N PRO A 89 -12.37 4.95 -0.32
CA PRO A 89 -11.55 4.97 -1.53
C PRO A 89 -10.42 3.92 -1.58
N ILE A 90 -10.00 3.34 -0.45
CA ILE A 90 -9.01 2.24 -0.41
C ILE A 90 -9.56 0.97 -1.07
N PHE A 91 -10.88 0.77 -1.05
CA PHE A 91 -11.54 -0.34 -1.77
C PHE A 91 -11.46 -0.20 -3.29
N THR A 92 -11.08 0.98 -3.80
CA THR A 92 -10.80 1.20 -5.23
C THR A 92 -9.37 0.86 -5.61
N LEU A 93 -8.50 0.45 -4.67
CA LEU A 93 -7.19 -0.07 -5.04
C LEU A 93 -7.33 -1.43 -5.72
N GLU A 94 -6.50 -1.66 -6.73
CA GLU A 94 -6.43 -2.88 -7.54
C GLU A 94 -5.14 -3.65 -7.18
N GLY A 95 -4.81 -4.74 -7.87
CA GLY A 95 -3.49 -5.39 -7.76
C GLY A 95 -3.06 -5.87 -6.37
N LEU A 96 -1.78 -5.67 -6.05
CA LEU A 96 -1.16 -6.04 -4.77
C LEU A 96 -1.66 -5.10 -3.66
N GLU A 97 -1.78 -3.82 -3.97
CA GLU A 97 -2.24 -2.74 -3.10
C GLU A 97 -3.59 -3.09 -2.46
N SER A 98 -4.52 -3.62 -3.27
CA SER A 98 -5.82 -4.10 -2.79
C SER A 98 -5.67 -5.25 -1.80
N ARG A 99 -4.85 -6.26 -2.11
CA ARG A 99 -4.65 -7.44 -1.26
C ARG A 99 -4.02 -7.08 0.09
N MET A 100 -3.17 -6.05 0.11
CA MET A 100 -2.48 -5.55 1.30
C MET A 100 -3.38 -4.66 2.17
N PHE A 101 -4.04 -3.65 1.60
CA PHE A 101 -4.71 -2.59 2.37
C PHE A 101 -6.23 -2.76 2.52
N ARG A 102 -6.90 -3.56 1.67
CA ARG A 102 -8.35 -3.82 1.80
C ARG A 102 -8.72 -4.61 3.07
N PRO A 103 -7.98 -5.65 3.50
CA PRO A 103 -8.27 -6.33 4.77
C PRO A 103 -8.14 -5.39 5.98
N MET A 104 -7.14 -4.51 5.94
CA MET A 104 -6.88 -3.49 6.95
C MET A 104 -8.05 -2.50 7.06
N ALA A 105 -8.49 -1.94 5.92
CA ALA A 105 -9.61 -1.02 5.85
C ALA A 105 -10.92 -1.67 6.34
N LEU A 106 -11.20 -2.92 5.96
CA LEU A 106 -12.37 -3.66 6.45
C LEU A 106 -12.35 -3.83 7.97
N THR A 107 -11.22 -4.24 8.53
CA THR A 107 -11.10 -4.48 9.97
C THR A 107 -11.29 -3.19 10.79
N VAL A 108 -10.69 -2.08 10.34
CA VAL A 108 -10.88 -0.75 10.96
C VAL A 108 -12.33 -0.28 10.83
N CYS A 109 -12.98 -0.43 9.66
CA CYS A 109 -14.39 -0.08 9.49
C CYS A 109 -15.30 -0.90 10.40
N CYS A 110 -15.10 -2.22 10.52
CA CYS A 110 -15.85 -3.06 11.45
C CYS A 110 -15.62 -2.67 12.92
N ALA A 111 -14.38 -2.36 13.31
CA ALA A 111 -14.06 -1.87 14.65
C ALA A 111 -14.75 -0.53 14.95
N LEU A 112 -14.74 0.42 14.01
CA LEU A 112 -15.40 1.72 14.14
C LEU A 112 -16.93 1.62 14.21
N ILE A 113 -17.55 0.74 13.41
CA ILE A 113 -18.99 0.47 13.49
C ILE A 113 -19.33 -0.10 14.87
N GLY A 114 -18.55 -1.08 15.36
CA GLY A 114 -18.70 -1.63 16.70
C GLY A 114 -18.54 -0.56 17.79
N ALA A 115 -17.50 0.27 17.68
CA ALA A 115 -17.22 1.36 18.60
C ALA A 115 -18.33 2.43 18.62
N LEU A 116 -18.91 2.77 17.46
CA LEU A 116 -20.03 3.70 17.34
C LEU A 116 -21.28 3.14 18.02
N VAL A 117 -21.64 1.88 17.74
CA VAL A 117 -22.79 1.21 18.37
C VAL A 117 -22.61 1.16 19.90
N LEU A 118 -21.43 0.77 20.38
CA LEU A 118 -21.10 0.75 21.81
C LEU A 118 -21.10 2.14 22.44
N THR A 119 -20.62 3.16 21.71
CA THR A 119 -20.64 4.55 22.18
C THR A 119 -22.06 5.08 22.31
N MET A 120 -22.98 4.75 21.40
CA MET A 120 -24.36 5.24 21.48
C MET A 120 -25.25 4.45 22.45
N THR A 121 -24.90 3.20 22.77
CA THR A 121 -25.74 2.31 23.61
C THR A 121 -25.09 1.99 24.96
N PHE A 122 -23.96 1.28 24.94
CA PHE A 122 -23.28 0.74 26.11
C PHE A 122 -22.64 1.83 26.99
N VAL A 123 -22.06 2.88 26.40
CA VAL A 123 -21.41 3.96 27.15
C VAL A 123 -22.39 4.80 28.00
N PRO A 124 -23.53 5.30 27.48
CA PRO A 124 -24.58 5.95 28.28
C PRO A 124 -25.15 5.03 29.36
N ALA A 125 -25.45 3.78 29.01
CA ALA A 125 -26.03 2.80 29.94
C ALA A 125 -25.08 2.55 31.12
N LEU A 126 -23.83 2.17 30.85
CA LEU A 126 -22.84 1.90 31.88
C LEU A 126 -22.47 3.18 32.67
N GLY A 127 -22.47 4.35 32.01
CA GLY A 127 -22.24 5.63 32.68
C GLY A 127 -23.34 5.99 33.69
N SER A 128 -24.61 5.74 33.33
CA SER A 128 -25.75 5.96 34.24
C SER A 128 -25.68 5.10 35.51
N LEU A 129 -25.07 3.92 35.43
CA LEU A 129 -24.79 3.06 36.57
C LEU A 129 -23.52 3.46 37.34
N THR A 130 -22.40 3.68 36.64
CA THR A 130 -21.05 3.70 37.26
C THR A 130 -20.48 5.09 37.54
N LEU A 131 -20.76 6.12 36.75
CA LEU A 131 -20.17 7.45 36.98
C LEU A 131 -20.66 8.06 38.30
N LYS A 132 -19.74 8.42 39.19
CA LYS A 132 -20.03 9.26 40.36
C LYS A 132 -19.72 10.72 40.01
N PRO A 133 -20.41 11.71 40.59
CA PRO A 133 -20.01 13.12 40.48
C PRO A 133 -18.54 13.26 40.92
N TYR A 134 -17.70 13.81 40.05
CA TYR A 134 -16.25 13.78 40.22
C TYR A 134 -15.73 15.19 40.45
N HIS A 135 -15.54 15.55 41.73
CA HIS A 135 -14.84 16.75 42.15
C HIS A 135 -13.41 16.37 42.58
N HIS A 136 -12.40 16.96 41.95
CA HIS A 136 -10.99 16.78 42.32
C HIS A 136 -10.24 18.12 42.14
N GLU A 137 -10.11 18.86 43.24
CA GLU A 137 -9.64 20.26 43.25
C GLU A 137 -8.20 20.46 42.76
N GLY A 138 -7.37 19.40 42.75
CA GLY A 138 -5.97 19.47 42.33
C GLY A 138 -5.78 19.60 40.82
N HIS A 139 -6.40 18.71 40.04
CA HIS A 139 -6.22 18.67 38.57
C HIS A 139 -6.93 19.83 37.86
N GLU A 140 -8.03 20.35 38.43
CA GLU A 140 -8.73 21.50 37.87
C GLU A 140 -7.88 22.77 37.82
N LYS A 141 -6.94 22.98 38.76
CA LYS A 141 -6.13 24.21 38.80
C LYS A 141 -5.20 24.34 37.60
N LEU A 142 -4.50 23.27 37.23
CA LEU A 142 -3.67 23.24 36.03
C LEU A 142 -4.51 23.44 34.77
N LEU A 143 -5.66 22.77 34.68
CA LEU A 143 -6.52 22.80 33.50
C LEU A 143 -7.21 24.17 33.32
N LYS A 144 -7.71 24.77 34.40
CA LYS A 144 -8.24 26.14 34.42
C LYS A 144 -7.14 27.17 34.10
N ALA A 145 -5.91 26.95 34.56
CA ALA A 145 -4.77 27.79 34.18
C ALA A 145 -4.43 27.67 32.68
N MET A 146 -4.45 26.46 32.12
CA MET A 146 -4.26 26.23 30.68
C MET A 146 -5.39 26.88 29.86
N GLN A 147 -6.65 26.75 30.26
CA GLN A 147 -7.79 27.41 29.61
C GLN A 147 -7.70 28.95 29.70
N ALA A 148 -7.35 29.50 30.87
CA ALA A 148 -7.19 30.94 31.06
C ALA A 148 -5.95 31.53 30.34
N GLY A 149 -4.90 30.73 30.17
CA GLY A 149 -3.74 31.06 29.32
C GLY A 149 -4.13 31.03 27.85
N TYR A 150 -4.73 29.93 27.39
CA TYR A 150 -5.22 29.76 26.03
C TYR A 150 -6.19 30.86 25.62
N ARG A 151 -7.20 31.20 26.43
CA ARG A 151 -8.15 32.30 26.17
C ARG A 151 -7.44 33.65 26.00
N ARG A 152 -6.38 33.92 26.79
CA ARG A 152 -5.55 35.13 26.66
C ARG A 152 -4.74 35.13 25.36
N HIS A 153 -4.11 34.00 25.02
CA HIS A 153 -3.37 33.86 23.76
C HIS A 153 -4.29 33.96 22.54
N LEU A 154 -5.43 33.26 22.54
CA LEU A 154 -6.43 33.30 21.48
C LEU A 154 -6.95 34.72 21.25
N ASN A 155 -7.30 35.47 22.31
CA ASN A 155 -7.77 36.84 22.15
C ASN A 155 -6.69 37.79 21.57
N ARG A 156 -5.41 37.58 21.91
CA ARG A 156 -4.28 38.30 21.27
C ARG A 156 -4.10 37.90 19.80
N ILE A 157 -4.26 36.61 19.49
CA ILE A 157 -4.13 36.04 18.15
C ILE A 157 -5.28 36.49 17.21
N LEU A 158 -6.51 36.61 17.70
CA LEU A 158 -7.64 37.17 16.94
C LEU A 158 -7.36 38.62 16.48
N ASN A 159 -6.72 39.43 17.33
CA ASN A 159 -6.29 40.79 16.94
C ASN A 159 -5.16 40.77 15.89
N MET A 160 -4.35 39.70 15.84
CA MET A 160 -3.23 39.53 14.90
C MET A 160 -3.56 38.56 13.74
N ARG A 161 -4.85 38.44 13.40
CA ARG A 161 -5.40 37.46 12.44
C ARG A 161 -4.61 37.29 11.14
N TRP A 162 -4.21 38.37 10.50
CA TRP A 162 -3.45 38.32 9.24
C TRP A 162 -2.03 37.77 9.40
N LEU A 163 -1.35 38.05 10.52
CA LEU A 163 -0.03 37.49 10.79
C LEU A 163 -0.13 35.98 11.01
N THR A 164 -1.11 35.53 11.80
CA THR A 164 -1.30 34.10 12.13
C THR A 164 -1.68 33.28 10.88
N ILE A 165 -2.60 33.79 10.06
CA ILE A 165 -2.97 33.15 8.78
C ILE A 165 -1.79 33.17 7.81
N GLY A 166 -1.04 34.27 7.73
CA GLY A 166 0.17 34.37 6.92
C GLY A 166 1.23 33.35 7.34
N SER A 167 1.51 33.22 8.63
CA SER A 167 2.47 32.21 9.13
C SER A 167 1.99 30.78 8.90
N ALA A 168 0.70 30.49 9.09
CA ALA A 168 0.14 29.17 8.83
C ALA A 168 0.22 28.81 7.34
N LEU A 169 -0.08 29.75 6.45
CA LEU A 169 0.02 29.58 5.00
C LEU A 169 1.48 29.37 4.56
N VAL A 170 2.43 30.13 5.09
CA VAL A 170 3.86 29.93 4.81
C VAL A 170 4.32 28.55 5.27
N ILE A 171 3.92 28.10 6.46
CA ILE A 171 4.25 26.76 6.96
C ILE A 171 3.68 25.65 6.04
N VAL A 172 2.43 25.79 5.57
CA VAL A 172 1.83 24.86 4.60
C VAL A 172 2.58 24.88 3.28
N LEU A 173 2.92 26.06 2.73
CA LEU A 173 3.67 26.18 1.48
C LEU A 173 5.09 25.59 1.59
N VAL A 174 5.76 25.76 2.73
CA VAL A 174 7.07 25.14 3.01
C VAL A 174 6.94 23.62 3.10
N ALA A 175 5.93 23.09 3.79
CA ALA A 175 5.72 21.65 3.89
C ALA A 175 5.33 21.01 2.54
N VAL A 176 4.46 21.65 1.76
CA VAL A 176 4.09 21.19 0.41
C VAL A 176 5.30 21.28 -0.52
N GLY A 177 6.07 22.37 -0.44
CA GLY A 177 7.33 22.52 -1.17
C GLY A 177 8.42 21.54 -0.75
N SER A 178 8.40 21.02 0.49
CA SER A 178 9.36 20.03 0.97
C SER A 178 9.03 18.59 0.55
N MET A 179 7.79 18.29 0.16
CA MET A 179 7.41 16.95 -0.32
C MET A 179 8.19 16.52 -1.57
N ARG A 180 8.59 17.45 -2.44
CA ARG A 180 9.40 17.16 -3.65
C ARG A 180 10.81 16.64 -3.35
N TYR A 181 11.26 16.77 -2.12
CA TYR A 181 12.56 16.32 -1.64
C TYR A 181 12.45 15.07 -0.76
N LEU A 182 11.23 14.57 -0.50
CA LEU A 182 11.02 13.29 0.15
C LEU A 182 11.23 12.19 -0.90
N GLY A 183 12.01 11.17 -0.57
CA GLY A 183 12.15 9.99 -1.43
C GLY A 183 10.81 9.26 -1.59
N THR A 184 10.71 8.44 -2.64
CA THR A 184 9.48 7.68 -2.94
C THR A 184 9.80 6.20 -3.16
N GLU A 185 8.98 5.33 -2.55
CA GLU A 185 9.07 3.86 -2.63
C GLU A 185 7.64 3.28 -2.69
N PHE A 186 7.47 2.01 -3.04
CA PHE A 186 6.14 1.38 -3.02
C PHE A 186 5.77 1.00 -1.57
N MET A 187 6.60 0.21 -0.92
CA MET A 187 6.49 -0.10 0.51
C MET A 187 7.88 -0.16 1.18
N PRO A 188 7.97 0.09 2.50
CA PRO A 188 9.20 -0.17 3.23
C PRO A 188 9.52 -1.67 3.20
N GLN A 189 10.78 -2.04 2.97
CA GLN A 189 11.23 -3.43 3.01
C GLN A 189 10.96 -4.03 4.40
N LEU A 190 10.19 -5.13 4.46
CA LEU A 190 9.92 -5.85 5.71
C LEU A 190 11.17 -6.63 6.12
N ASP A 191 11.53 -6.65 7.41
CA ASP A 191 12.59 -7.56 7.88
C ASP A 191 12.02 -8.95 8.17
N GLU A 192 12.50 -9.95 7.43
CA GLU A 192 12.09 -11.34 7.56
C GLU A 192 12.90 -12.14 8.61
N GLY A 193 13.94 -11.54 9.22
CA GLY A 193 14.90 -12.26 10.07
C GLY A 193 15.83 -13.21 9.29
N ALA A 194 15.77 -13.17 7.96
CA ALA A 194 16.61 -13.94 7.06
C ALA A 194 17.20 -13.04 5.96
N LEU A 195 18.24 -13.54 5.30
CA LEU A 195 18.76 -13.02 4.04
C LEU A 195 18.67 -14.12 2.98
N LEU A 196 18.51 -13.69 1.73
CA LEU A 196 18.70 -14.56 0.57
C LEU A 196 19.81 -13.96 -0.29
N ILE A 197 20.82 -14.77 -0.59
CA ILE A 197 21.91 -14.39 -1.50
C ILE A 197 21.75 -15.24 -2.75
N GLU A 198 21.24 -14.66 -3.83
CA GLU A 198 21.30 -15.34 -5.12
C GLU A 198 22.74 -15.33 -5.64
N THR A 199 23.15 -16.45 -6.21
CA THR A 199 24.45 -16.67 -6.82
C THR A 199 24.27 -16.98 -8.30
N ARG A 200 24.95 -16.25 -9.18
CA ARG A 200 25.01 -16.55 -10.62
C ARG A 200 26.45 -16.82 -11.05
N ARG A 201 26.64 -17.93 -11.75
CA ARG A 201 27.90 -18.39 -12.35
C ARG A 201 27.78 -18.31 -13.87
N LEU A 202 28.83 -18.66 -14.61
CA LEU A 202 28.74 -18.80 -16.08
C LEU A 202 27.79 -19.95 -16.46
N PRO A 203 26.97 -19.83 -17.54
CA PRO A 203 25.96 -20.83 -17.89
C PRO A 203 26.54 -22.23 -18.14
N SER A 204 27.69 -22.34 -18.80
CA SER A 204 28.36 -23.60 -19.15
C SER A 204 28.94 -24.41 -17.97
N ILE A 205 28.58 -24.08 -16.72
CA ILE A 205 29.15 -24.73 -15.53
C ILE A 205 28.51 -26.10 -15.26
N SER A 206 29.33 -27.07 -14.84
CA SER A 206 28.82 -28.37 -14.40
C SER A 206 28.12 -28.28 -13.05
N LEU A 207 27.17 -29.19 -12.77
CA LEU A 207 26.52 -29.26 -11.46
C LEU A 207 27.52 -29.52 -10.33
N SER A 208 28.53 -30.37 -10.56
CA SER A 208 29.59 -30.66 -9.57
C SER A 208 30.39 -29.41 -9.19
N GLU A 209 30.85 -28.66 -10.19
CA GLU A 209 31.57 -27.39 -9.97
C GLU A 209 30.66 -26.35 -9.28
N SER A 210 29.39 -26.26 -9.68
CA SER A 210 28.42 -25.37 -9.05
C SER A 210 28.21 -25.68 -7.56
N VAL A 211 28.18 -26.98 -7.20
CA VAL A 211 28.13 -27.47 -5.81
C VAL A 211 29.42 -27.15 -5.04
N GLU A 212 30.60 -27.30 -5.64
CA GLU A 212 31.87 -26.93 -5.00
C GLU A 212 31.93 -25.43 -4.71
N ILE A 213 31.57 -24.59 -5.68
CA ILE A 213 31.49 -23.13 -5.52
C ILE A 213 30.42 -22.73 -4.48
N ALA A 214 29.24 -23.36 -4.51
CA ALA A 214 28.22 -23.15 -3.47
C ALA A 214 28.75 -23.49 -2.08
N THR A 215 29.44 -24.62 -1.93
CA THR A 215 30.06 -25.05 -0.67
C THR A 215 31.11 -24.05 -0.17
N MET A 216 31.85 -23.39 -1.08
CA MET A 216 32.76 -22.29 -0.72
C MET A 216 32.00 -21.06 -0.21
N VAL A 217 30.92 -20.65 -0.89
CA VAL A 217 30.03 -19.56 -0.46
C VAL A 217 29.44 -19.84 0.92
N GLU A 218 28.90 -21.04 1.16
CA GLU A 218 28.34 -21.45 2.46
C GLU A 218 29.37 -21.34 3.59
N LYS A 219 30.61 -21.81 3.35
CA LYS A 219 31.70 -21.73 4.33
C LYS A 219 32.02 -20.27 4.67
N VAL A 220 32.08 -19.37 3.69
CA VAL A 220 32.32 -17.94 3.90
C VAL A 220 31.18 -17.31 4.70
N VAL A 221 29.93 -17.50 4.28
CA VAL A 221 28.74 -16.94 4.97
C VAL A 221 28.63 -17.45 6.41
N LYS A 222 28.97 -18.72 6.65
CA LYS A 222 28.94 -19.34 7.99
C LYS A 222 30.06 -18.84 8.93
N THR A 223 31.04 -18.06 8.45
CA THR A 223 32.03 -17.43 9.34
C THR A 223 31.47 -16.24 10.13
N PHE A 224 30.33 -15.68 9.72
CA PHE A 224 29.73 -14.52 10.37
C PHE A 224 28.96 -14.95 11.63
N PRO A 225 29.25 -14.38 12.82
CA PRO A 225 28.64 -14.83 14.07
C PRO A 225 27.14 -14.53 14.17
N GLU A 226 26.63 -13.59 13.37
CA GLU A 226 25.20 -13.27 13.22
C GLU A 226 24.38 -14.37 12.51
N VAL A 227 25.04 -15.26 11.76
CA VAL A 227 24.40 -16.34 11.02
C VAL A 227 24.15 -17.53 11.95
N ASP A 228 22.95 -18.11 11.86
CA ASP A 228 22.61 -19.38 12.49
C ASP A 228 22.78 -20.54 11.51
N THR A 229 21.99 -20.51 10.44
CA THR A 229 21.87 -21.61 9.47
C THR A 229 22.01 -21.10 8.04
N VAL A 230 22.73 -21.86 7.21
CA VAL A 230 22.87 -21.60 5.77
C VAL A 230 22.41 -22.84 5.01
N VAL A 231 21.60 -22.64 3.97
CA VAL A 231 21.11 -23.70 3.07
C VAL A 231 21.18 -23.19 1.63
N THR A 232 22.03 -23.78 0.80
CA THR A 232 22.02 -23.47 -0.65
C THR A 232 21.13 -24.41 -1.44
N LYS A 233 20.34 -23.82 -2.33
CA LYS A 233 19.65 -24.51 -3.42
C LYS A 233 20.36 -24.20 -4.74
N ILE A 234 20.52 -25.19 -5.61
CA ILE A 234 21.14 -25.02 -6.95
C ILE A 234 20.16 -25.54 -7.99
N GLY A 235 19.93 -24.76 -9.06
CA GLY A 235 18.93 -25.08 -10.06
C GLY A 235 17.50 -25.21 -9.50
N ARG A 236 16.64 -25.89 -10.25
CA ARG A 236 15.22 -26.08 -9.94
C ARG A 236 14.94 -27.36 -9.11
N PRO A 237 13.87 -27.40 -8.31
CA PRO A 237 13.37 -28.63 -7.72
C PRO A 237 12.62 -29.49 -8.76
N ASP A 238 12.34 -30.76 -8.42
CA ASP A 238 11.58 -31.68 -9.29
C ASP A 238 10.14 -31.18 -9.59
N LEU A 239 9.55 -30.44 -8.64
CA LEU A 239 8.31 -29.72 -8.85
C LEU A 239 8.60 -28.46 -9.68
N ALA A 240 7.91 -28.27 -10.81
CA ALA A 240 8.15 -27.19 -11.76
C ALA A 240 7.66 -25.79 -11.28
N THR A 241 7.97 -25.40 -10.05
CA THR A 241 7.70 -24.06 -9.49
C THR A 241 8.77 -23.03 -9.86
N GLU A 242 9.93 -23.46 -10.38
CA GLU A 242 11.08 -22.61 -10.67
C GLU A 242 11.77 -23.02 -11.97
N ALA A 243 12.28 -22.01 -12.69
CA ALA A 243 13.00 -22.16 -13.95
C ALA A 243 14.51 -21.87 -13.80
N MET A 244 15.11 -22.28 -12.67
CA MET A 244 16.53 -22.03 -12.40
C MET A 244 17.45 -23.04 -13.08
N GLY A 245 18.49 -22.53 -13.76
CA GLY A 245 19.58 -23.33 -14.33
C GLY A 245 20.66 -23.71 -13.30
N VAL A 246 21.53 -24.67 -13.62
CA VAL A 246 22.59 -25.15 -12.68
C VAL A 246 23.65 -24.10 -12.33
N TYR A 247 23.75 -23.04 -13.14
CA TYR A 247 24.60 -21.88 -12.88
C TYR A 247 24.02 -20.93 -11.82
N GLN A 248 22.73 -21.07 -11.50
CA GLN A 248 22.02 -20.26 -10.50
C GLN A 248 21.86 -21.03 -9.20
N GLY A 249 21.98 -20.33 -8.07
CA GLY A 249 21.66 -20.91 -6.77
C GLY A 249 21.22 -19.88 -5.75
N ASP A 250 20.21 -20.25 -4.97
CA ASP A 250 19.58 -19.46 -3.92
C ASP A 250 20.18 -19.88 -2.56
N VAL A 251 21.01 -19.02 -1.95
CA VAL A 251 21.63 -19.27 -0.63
C VAL A 251 20.76 -18.64 0.44
N TYR A 252 19.98 -19.46 1.14
CA TYR A 252 19.16 -19.06 2.27
C TYR A 252 20.02 -18.92 3.52
N VAL A 253 20.00 -17.74 4.14
CA VAL A 253 20.80 -17.41 5.32
C VAL A 253 19.84 -17.01 6.45
N ILE A 254 19.64 -17.91 7.40
CA ILE A 254 18.84 -17.67 8.60
C ILE A 254 19.73 -16.96 9.61
N LEU A 255 19.29 -15.79 10.08
CA LEU A 255 20.04 -14.98 11.04
C LEU A 255 19.55 -15.25 12.46
N LYS A 256 20.43 -15.01 13.43
CA LYS A 256 20.07 -14.99 14.85
C LYS A 256 19.23 -13.75 15.16
N PRO A 257 18.45 -13.74 16.26
CA PRO A 257 17.83 -12.52 16.79
C PRO A 257 18.83 -11.38 16.90
N ILE A 258 18.41 -10.16 16.57
CA ILE A 258 19.32 -9.00 16.46
C ILE A 258 19.99 -8.63 17.80
N GLU A 259 19.37 -9.04 18.91
CA GLU A 259 19.89 -8.91 20.27
C GLU A 259 21.14 -9.77 20.54
N GLU A 260 21.36 -10.85 19.76
CA GLU A 260 22.51 -11.75 19.88
C GLU A 260 23.69 -11.36 18.99
N TRP A 261 23.57 -10.29 18.20
CA TRP A 261 24.58 -9.90 17.21
C TRP A 261 25.82 -9.28 17.89
N THR A 262 27.00 -9.72 17.47
CA THR A 262 28.28 -9.36 18.13
C THR A 262 29.27 -8.61 17.23
N GLY A 263 29.20 -8.77 15.90
CA GLY A 263 30.13 -8.16 14.94
C GLY A 263 29.57 -6.97 14.16
N VAL A 264 28.24 -6.86 14.02
CA VAL A 264 27.52 -5.70 13.45
C VAL A 264 26.23 -5.42 14.22
N ARG A 265 25.62 -4.24 13.98
CA ARG A 265 24.37 -3.80 14.61
C ARG A 265 23.20 -3.58 13.65
N THR A 266 23.43 -3.67 12.35
CA THR A 266 22.40 -3.45 11.32
C THR A 266 22.57 -4.44 10.17
N LYS A 267 21.46 -4.80 9.53
CA LYS A 267 21.40 -5.80 8.46
C LYS A 267 22.17 -5.35 7.22
N GLU A 268 22.15 -4.05 6.93
CA GLU A 268 22.88 -3.42 5.81
C GLU A 268 24.39 -3.52 6.03
N ALA A 269 24.87 -3.35 7.27
CA ALA A 269 26.27 -3.52 7.60
C ALA A 269 26.70 -4.99 7.54
N LEU A 270 25.80 -5.95 7.83
CA LEU A 270 26.05 -7.37 7.61
C LEU A 270 26.20 -7.67 6.11
N ILE A 271 25.23 -7.23 5.29
CA ILE A 271 25.25 -7.38 3.83
C ILE A 271 26.54 -6.80 3.24
N GLN A 272 26.95 -5.58 3.62
CA GLN A 272 28.17 -4.96 3.12
C GLN A 272 29.44 -5.77 3.46
N LYS A 273 29.54 -6.30 4.69
CA LYS A 273 30.67 -7.17 5.07
C LYS A 273 30.64 -8.51 4.34
N MET A 274 29.46 -9.10 4.14
CA MET A 274 29.28 -10.34 3.38
C MET A 274 29.65 -10.15 1.90
N ASP A 275 29.13 -9.12 1.24
CA ASP A 275 29.47 -8.74 -0.14
C ASP A 275 30.98 -8.55 -0.32
N GLN A 276 31.62 -7.80 0.59
CA GLN A 276 33.07 -7.60 0.52
C GLN A 276 33.89 -8.88 0.71
N LYS A 277 33.37 -9.87 1.45
CA LYS A 277 34.01 -11.19 1.62
C LYS A 277 33.70 -12.18 0.50
N LEU A 278 32.51 -12.11 -0.09
CA LEU A 278 32.12 -12.99 -1.19
C LEU A 278 32.84 -12.62 -2.50
N LYS A 279 33.26 -11.36 -2.64
CA LYS A 279 34.17 -10.91 -3.72
C LYS A 279 35.54 -11.61 -3.75
N ASP A 280 35.95 -12.31 -2.69
CA ASP A 280 37.15 -13.14 -2.68
C ASP A 280 36.98 -14.41 -3.57
N ILE A 281 35.74 -14.79 -3.94
CA ILE A 281 35.43 -15.93 -4.80
C ILE A 281 35.25 -15.45 -6.26
N PRO A 282 36.15 -15.81 -7.20
CA PRO A 282 36.06 -15.35 -8.58
C PRO A 282 34.95 -16.07 -9.36
N GLY A 283 34.39 -15.40 -10.37
CA GLY A 283 33.43 -15.99 -11.30
C GLY A 283 32.00 -16.14 -10.79
N VAL A 284 31.67 -15.55 -9.64
CA VAL A 284 30.32 -15.53 -9.06
C VAL A 284 29.82 -14.09 -8.95
N VAL A 285 28.58 -13.85 -9.38
CA VAL A 285 27.83 -12.62 -9.14
C VAL A 285 26.83 -12.86 -8.01
N TYR A 286 26.72 -11.90 -7.10
CA TYR A 286 25.88 -11.97 -5.90
C TYR A 286 24.77 -10.91 -5.95
N ASN A 287 23.56 -11.32 -5.59
CA ASN A 287 22.39 -10.44 -5.42
C ASN A 287 21.79 -10.68 -4.03
N PHE A 288 21.77 -9.66 -3.17
CA PHE A 288 21.24 -9.78 -1.79
C PHE A 288 19.82 -9.23 -1.70
N THR A 289 18.91 -10.09 -1.27
CA THR A 289 17.48 -9.83 -1.07
C THR A 289 16.98 -10.63 0.15
N GLN A 290 15.68 -10.89 0.26
CA GLN A 290 15.07 -11.69 1.32
C GLN A 290 14.10 -12.73 0.73
N PRO A 291 13.87 -13.88 1.41
CA PRO A 291 13.07 -14.99 0.86
C PRO A 291 11.66 -14.64 0.37
N LEU A 292 10.87 -13.88 1.12
CA LEU A 292 9.50 -13.49 0.75
C LEU A 292 9.51 -12.30 -0.21
N ALA A 293 10.36 -11.29 0.01
CA ALA A 293 10.53 -10.16 -0.89
C ALA A 293 10.83 -10.64 -2.33
N MET A 294 11.88 -11.46 -2.50
CA MET A 294 12.26 -12.04 -3.80
C MET A 294 11.10 -12.75 -4.51
N ARG A 295 10.28 -13.50 -3.76
CA ARG A 295 9.14 -14.24 -4.33
C ARG A 295 7.96 -13.36 -4.68
N LEU A 296 7.73 -12.29 -3.93
CA LEU A 296 6.75 -11.28 -4.31
C LEU A 296 7.18 -10.57 -5.60
N ASP A 297 8.45 -10.17 -5.69
CA ASP A 297 8.99 -9.49 -6.87
C ASP A 297 8.97 -10.40 -8.12
N GLU A 298 9.38 -11.66 -7.97
CA GLU A 298 9.34 -12.68 -9.03
C GLU A 298 7.92 -12.92 -9.55
N VAL A 299 6.95 -13.12 -8.64
CA VAL A 299 5.54 -13.40 -9.01
C VAL A 299 4.84 -12.18 -9.61
N ILE A 300 5.23 -10.96 -9.24
CA ILE A 300 4.52 -9.73 -9.64
C ILE A 300 5.15 -9.06 -10.86
N SER A 301 6.48 -9.01 -10.94
CA SER A 301 7.21 -8.30 -12.00
C SER A 301 7.92 -9.22 -13.00
N GLY A 302 8.06 -10.51 -12.67
CA GLY A 302 8.88 -11.47 -13.41
C GLY A 302 10.40 -11.29 -13.16
N VAL A 303 10.79 -10.51 -12.15
CA VAL A 303 12.17 -10.11 -11.86
C VAL A 303 12.40 -10.11 -10.34
N LYS A 304 13.59 -10.55 -9.90
CA LYS A 304 13.99 -10.70 -8.49
C LYS A 304 14.82 -9.52 -7.94
N ALA A 305 14.49 -8.29 -8.33
CA ALA A 305 15.26 -7.08 -7.97
C ALA A 305 14.36 -5.83 -7.94
N ASP A 306 14.73 -4.85 -7.12
CA ASP A 306 13.96 -3.61 -6.90
C ASP A 306 13.64 -2.88 -8.22
N VAL A 307 14.60 -2.85 -9.15
CA VAL A 307 14.49 -2.21 -10.46
C VAL A 307 14.90 -3.16 -11.58
N ALA A 308 14.05 -3.23 -12.60
CA ALA A 308 14.33 -3.94 -13.85
C ALA A 308 14.33 -2.97 -15.03
N VAL A 309 15.36 -3.04 -15.87
CA VAL A 309 15.35 -2.45 -17.21
C VAL A 309 15.13 -3.57 -18.21
N LYS A 310 13.90 -3.67 -18.72
CA LYS A 310 13.50 -4.67 -19.73
C LYS A 310 13.82 -4.11 -21.11
N LEU A 311 14.78 -4.69 -21.82
CA LEU A 311 15.14 -4.32 -23.19
C LEU A 311 14.54 -5.35 -24.16
N PHE A 312 13.74 -4.89 -25.11
CA PHE A 312 13.03 -5.71 -26.09
C PHE A 312 13.66 -5.60 -27.49
N GLY A 313 13.57 -6.68 -28.27
CA GLY A 313 14.05 -6.75 -29.66
C GLY A 313 14.38 -8.17 -30.12
N ASP A 314 14.57 -8.36 -31.44
CA ASP A 314 14.60 -9.70 -32.04
C ASP A 314 15.96 -10.42 -32.01
N ASP A 315 17.08 -9.69 -32.13
CA ASP A 315 18.43 -10.26 -32.22
C ASP A 315 19.10 -10.34 -30.83
N PRO A 316 19.41 -11.55 -30.31
CA PRO A 316 20.04 -11.70 -29.01
C PRO A 316 21.41 -11.02 -28.92
N THR A 317 22.16 -10.94 -30.02
CA THR A 317 23.48 -10.30 -30.09
C THR A 317 23.39 -8.80 -29.86
N VAL A 318 22.33 -8.18 -30.39
CA VAL A 318 22.06 -6.75 -30.20
C VAL A 318 21.55 -6.52 -28.77
N LEU A 319 20.65 -7.37 -28.29
CA LEU A 319 20.15 -7.33 -26.90
C LEU A 319 21.29 -7.36 -25.89
N GLU A 320 22.18 -8.36 -25.95
CA GLU A 320 23.31 -8.49 -25.02
C GLU A 320 24.28 -7.29 -25.09
N ARG A 321 24.58 -6.80 -26.30
CA ARG A 321 25.48 -5.65 -26.48
C ARG A 321 24.91 -4.37 -25.86
N GLU A 322 23.65 -4.05 -26.14
CA GLU A 322 23.02 -2.85 -25.60
C GLU A 322 22.73 -2.99 -24.10
N ALA A 323 22.34 -4.18 -23.62
CA ALA A 323 22.15 -4.44 -22.20
C ALA A 323 23.44 -4.24 -21.39
N LYS A 324 24.60 -4.71 -21.88
CA LYS A 324 25.90 -4.48 -21.23
C LYS A 324 26.29 -3.00 -21.20
N ARG A 325 25.86 -2.18 -22.18
CA ARG A 325 26.02 -0.73 -22.14
C ARG A 325 25.11 -0.10 -21.09
N ILE A 326 23.84 -0.50 -21.02
CA ILE A 326 22.87 -0.06 -19.99
C ILE A 326 23.39 -0.42 -18.59
N GLU A 327 23.87 -1.65 -18.37
CA GLU A 327 24.48 -2.10 -17.12
C GLU A 327 25.64 -1.17 -16.68
N THR A 328 26.50 -0.79 -17.63
CA THR A 328 27.63 0.13 -17.38
C THR A 328 27.17 1.54 -16.98
N VAL A 329 26.02 2.00 -17.51
CA VAL A 329 25.40 3.27 -17.10
C VAL A 329 24.78 3.16 -15.71
N LEU A 330 24.00 2.10 -15.45
CA LEU A 330 23.34 1.86 -14.15
C LEU A 330 24.35 1.76 -13.00
N ARG A 331 25.45 1.03 -13.17
CA ARG A 331 26.55 0.92 -12.18
C ARG A 331 27.16 2.27 -11.77
N ARG A 332 26.93 3.35 -12.52
CA ARG A 332 27.41 4.71 -12.23
C ARG A 332 26.35 5.61 -11.59
N VAL A 333 25.12 5.15 -11.42
CA VAL A 333 24.03 5.89 -10.75
C VAL A 333 24.21 5.76 -9.23
N GLY A 334 24.09 6.89 -8.52
CA GLY A 334 24.23 6.89 -7.05
C GLY A 334 23.13 6.07 -6.37
N GLY A 335 23.51 5.14 -5.50
CA GLY A 335 22.59 4.20 -4.84
C GLY A 335 22.42 2.86 -5.57
N SER A 336 23.05 2.65 -6.73
CA SER A 336 23.01 1.38 -7.46
C SER A 336 23.75 0.28 -6.70
N ALA A 337 23.09 -0.86 -6.50
CA ALA A 337 23.66 -2.08 -5.91
C ALA A 337 23.35 -3.30 -6.81
N ASP A 338 24.21 -4.32 -6.69
CA ASP A 338 24.02 -5.67 -7.25
C ASP A 338 23.63 -5.73 -8.74
N VAL A 339 24.05 -4.73 -9.53
CA VAL A 339 23.68 -4.63 -10.95
C VAL A 339 24.14 -5.88 -11.71
N GLN A 340 23.21 -6.51 -12.42
CA GLN A 340 23.47 -7.72 -13.21
C GLN A 340 22.57 -7.79 -14.44
N THR A 341 23.06 -8.41 -15.51
CA THR A 341 22.31 -8.63 -16.76
C THR A 341 21.96 -10.11 -16.89
N GLU A 342 20.75 -10.43 -17.37
CA GLU A 342 20.40 -11.79 -17.80
C GLU A 342 21.34 -12.25 -18.93
N MET A 343 21.90 -13.46 -18.85
CA MET A 343 22.69 -14.04 -19.94
C MET A 343 21.76 -14.81 -20.87
N LEU A 344 21.73 -14.46 -22.17
CA LEU A 344 20.94 -15.18 -23.18
C LEU A 344 21.74 -16.33 -23.78
N SER A 345 23.03 -16.10 -24.05
CA SER A 345 24.02 -17.07 -24.53
C SER A 345 25.08 -17.41 -23.48
N GLY A 346 25.97 -18.35 -23.79
CA GLY A 346 27.01 -18.84 -22.88
C GLY A 346 26.91 -20.33 -22.53
N SER A 347 25.93 -21.06 -23.07
CA SER A 347 25.80 -22.50 -22.82
C SER A 347 26.66 -23.31 -23.78
N GLY A 348 27.41 -24.28 -23.26
CA GLY A 348 28.28 -25.14 -24.07
C GLY A 348 27.52 -26.34 -24.61
N GLU A 349 27.18 -26.33 -25.89
CA GLU A 349 26.42 -27.40 -26.55
C GLU A 349 27.31 -28.31 -27.41
N MET A 350 26.99 -29.60 -27.46
CA MET A 350 27.49 -30.52 -28.48
C MET A 350 26.46 -30.64 -29.62
N GLN A 351 26.68 -29.92 -30.72
CA GLN A 351 25.81 -29.96 -31.88
C GLN A 351 26.16 -31.15 -32.79
N ILE A 352 25.19 -32.06 -32.95
CA ILE A 352 25.23 -33.18 -33.90
C ILE A 352 24.36 -32.82 -35.10
N GLU A 353 24.99 -32.31 -36.16
CA GLU A 353 24.32 -31.92 -37.40
C GLU A 353 24.32 -33.08 -38.40
N VAL A 354 23.14 -33.61 -38.71
CA VAL A 354 22.97 -34.80 -39.57
C VAL A 354 23.15 -34.47 -41.06
N LYS A 355 24.02 -35.23 -41.73
CA LYS A 355 24.29 -35.10 -43.17
C LYS A 355 23.30 -35.98 -43.94
N ARG A 356 22.15 -35.41 -44.30
CA ARG A 356 21.04 -36.15 -44.94
C ARG A 356 21.46 -36.91 -46.19
N ASP A 357 22.35 -36.35 -47.00
CA ASP A 357 22.82 -36.98 -48.24
C ASP A 357 23.65 -38.24 -47.97
N GLU A 358 24.51 -38.22 -46.93
CA GLU A 358 25.30 -39.38 -46.52
C GLU A 358 24.42 -40.45 -45.85
N MET A 359 23.44 -40.04 -45.04
CA MET A 359 22.45 -40.96 -44.46
C MET A 359 21.62 -41.68 -45.52
N ALA A 360 21.23 -40.98 -46.59
CA ALA A 360 20.42 -41.54 -47.67
C ALA A 360 21.12 -42.70 -48.40
N ARG A 361 22.46 -42.68 -48.51
CA ARG A 361 23.26 -43.78 -49.09
C ARG A 361 23.04 -45.11 -48.37
N TYR A 362 22.79 -45.07 -47.06
CA TYR A 362 22.59 -46.23 -46.20
C TYR A 362 21.11 -46.49 -45.86
N GLY A 363 20.18 -45.72 -46.43
CA GLY A 363 18.75 -45.80 -46.13
C GLY A 363 18.37 -45.38 -44.70
N LEU A 364 19.24 -44.65 -44.00
CA LEU A 364 19.04 -44.23 -42.61
C LEU A 364 18.06 -43.04 -42.51
N ARG A 365 17.15 -43.09 -41.53
CA ARG A 365 16.27 -41.97 -41.18
C ARG A 365 16.91 -41.13 -40.09
N VAL A 366 16.54 -39.85 -40.04
CA VAL A 366 16.99 -38.92 -38.96
C VAL A 366 16.63 -39.43 -37.57
N GLN A 367 15.50 -40.15 -37.43
CA GLN A 367 15.10 -40.75 -36.17
C GLN A 367 16.07 -41.84 -35.69
N ASP A 368 16.55 -42.71 -36.60
CA ASP A 368 17.45 -43.83 -36.25
C ASP A 368 18.78 -43.31 -35.66
N VAL A 369 19.25 -42.15 -36.12
CA VAL A 369 20.43 -41.47 -35.56
C VAL A 369 20.11 -40.81 -34.22
N LYS A 370 18.95 -40.16 -34.08
CA LYS A 370 18.52 -39.53 -32.82
C LYS A 370 18.36 -40.55 -31.70
N ASP A 371 17.67 -41.65 -31.96
CA ASP A 371 17.40 -42.70 -30.97
C ASP A 371 18.71 -43.29 -30.43
N ILE A 372 19.68 -43.58 -31.32
CA ILE A 372 21.02 -44.05 -30.93
C ILE A 372 21.73 -43.02 -30.04
N VAL A 373 21.73 -41.74 -30.42
CA VAL A 373 22.40 -40.67 -29.65
C VAL A 373 21.74 -40.46 -28.28
N GLU A 374 20.41 -40.47 -28.23
CA GLU A 374 19.62 -40.31 -27.01
C GLU A 374 19.89 -41.44 -26.02
N ILE A 375 19.79 -42.70 -26.48
CA ILE A 375 20.07 -43.89 -25.66
C ILE A 375 21.54 -43.94 -25.23
N ALA A 376 22.48 -43.65 -26.15
CA ALA A 376 23.90 -43.76 -25.87
C ALA A 376 24.40 -42.72 -24.85
N ILE A 377 24.01 -41.45 -25.03
CA ILE A 377 24.58 -40.31 -24.28
C ILE A 377 23.68 -39.92 -23.10
N GLY A 378 22.39 -39.65 -23.35
CA GLY A 378 21.43 -39.22 -22.33
C GLY A 378 20.99 -40.38 -21.43
N GLY A 379 20.66 -41.50 -22.06
CA GLY A 379 20.14 -42.72 -21.46
C GLY A 379 18.66 -42.90 -21.74
N GLY A 380 18.28 -43.99 -22.39
CA GLY A 380 16.88 -44.31 -22.68
C GLY A 380 16.25 -45.16 -21.57
N VAL A 381 15.01 -44.83 -21.17
CA VAL A 381 14.24 -45.67 -20.23
C VAL A 381 13.81 -46.95 -20.96
N ALA A 382 14.35 -48.09 -20.53
CA ALA A 382 14.06 -49.40 -21.13
C ALA A 382 12.84 -50.07 -20.49
N THR A 383 12.60 -49.87 -19.20
CA THR A 383 11.41 -50.32 -18.46
C THR A 383 11.30 -49.58 -17.12
N GLU A 384 10.15 -49.66 -16.47
CA GLU A 384 9.99 -49.29 -15.05
C GLU A 384 10.04 -50.54 -14.16
N ILE A 385 10.62 -50.43 -12.96
CA ILE A 385 10.48 -51.39 -11.85
C ILE A 385 9.50 -50.80 -10.83
N VAL A 386 8.51 -51.59 -10.42
CA VAL A 386 7.53 -51.22 -9.39
C VAL A 386 7.86 -51.93 -8.08
N ASP A 387 8.17 -51.15 -7.05
CA ASP A 387 8.40 -51.62 -5.67
C ASP A 387 7.26 -51.11 -4.76
N GLY A 388 6.20 -51.92 -4.67
CA GLY A 388 4.99 -51.59 -3.92
C GLY A 388 4.25 -50.37 -4.48
N ARG A 389 4.51 -49.19 -3.91
CA ARG A 389 3.97 -47.88 -4.38
C ARG A 389 5.02 -46.99 -5.04
N LYS A 390 6.29 -47.41 -5.07
CA LYS A 390 7.39 -46.70 -5.72
C LYS A 390 7.56 -47.21 -7.15
N LYS A 391 7.99 -46.32 -8.03
CA LYS A 391 8.41 -46.62 -9.41
C LYS A 391 9.85 -46.15 -9.59
N PHE A 392 10.62 -46.91 -10.36
CA PHE A 392 12.01 -46.61 -10.68
C PHE A 392 12.29 -46.91 -12.15
N ASP A 393 12.86 -45.95 -12.87
CA ASP A 393 13.24 -46.11 -14.27
C ASP A 393 14.51 -46.96 -14.40
N VAL A 394 14.48 -47.96 -15.27
CA VAL A 394 15.65 -48.74 -15.68
C VAL A 394 16.20 -48.13 -16.95
N ILE A 395 17.30 -47.39 -16.83
CA ILE A 395 17.89 -46.62 -17.93
C ILE A 395 19.04 -47.41 -18.56
N VAL A 396 19.01 -47.56 -19.89
CA VAL A 396 20.13 -48.08 -20.69
C VAL A 396 20.93 -46.89 -21.22
N ARG A 397 22.24 -46.87 -20.93
CA ARG A 397 23.16 -45.78 -21.29
C ARG A 397 24.58 -46.30 -21.41
N LEU A 398 25.42 -45.65 -22.23
CA LEU A 398 26.84 -46.04 -22.30
C LEU A 398 27.60 -45.71 -21.00
N PRO A 399 28.65 -46.50 -20.67
CA PRO A 399 29.60 -46.15 -19.63
C PRO A 399 30.18 -44.75 -19.84
N GLU A 400 30.48 -44.04 -18.75
CA GLU A 400 30.90 -42.63 -18.81
C GLU A 400 32.15 -42.41 -19.68
N ALA A 401 33.12 -43.32 -19.61
CA ALA A 401 34.32 -43.30 -20.45
C ALA A 401 34.01 -43.36 -21.96
N SER A 402 32.91 -44.00 -22.36
CA SER A 402 32.50 -44.14 -23.77
C SER A 402 31.69 -42.94 -24.30
N ARG A 403 31.50 -41.89 -23.50
CA ARG A 403 30.69 -40.71 -23.87
C ARG A 403 31.25 -39.36 -23.38
N LYS A 404 32.52 -39.31 -22.93
CA LYS A 404 33.24 -38.05 -22.66
C LYS A 404 33.89 -37.46 -23.89
N ASP A 405 34.56 -38.28 -24.69
CA ASP A 405 35.39 -37.81 -25.79
C ASP A 405 34.62 -37.72 -27.11
N LEU A 406 34.75 -36.58 -27.78
CA LEU A 406 34.16 -36.31 -29.10
C LEU A 406 34.53 -37.40 -30.14
N ASN A 407 35.78 -37.87 -30.12
CA ASN A 407 36.26 -38.91 -31.03
C ASN A 407 35.56 -40.25 -30.80
N ILE A 408 35.23 -40.59 -29.55
CA ILE A 408 34.50 -41.82 -29.22
C ILE A 408 33.05 -41.68 -29.67
N ILE A 409 32.43 -40.51 -29.48
CA ILE A 409 31.07 -40.22 -29.94
C ILE A 409 30.98 -40.28 -31.48
N GLN A 410 31.98 -39.77 -32.21
CA GLN A 410 32.07 -39.93 -33.67
C GLN A 410 32.21 -41.39 -34.10
N SER A 411 32.76 -42.27 -33.24
CA SER A 411 32.90 -43.71 -33.50
C SER A 411 31.66 -44.56 -33.13
N LEU A 412 30.58 -43.94 -32.65
CA LEU A 412 29.33 -44.65 -32.35
C LEU A 412 28.76 -45.32 -33.60
N LEU A 413 28.37 -46.59 -33.47
CA LEU A 413 27.84 -47.38 -34.58
C LEU A 413 26.32 -47.25 -34.65
N VAL A 414 25.83 -46.69 -35.76
CA VAL A 414 24.41 -46.63 -36.11
C VAL A 414 24.08 -47.82 -37.02
N PRO A 415 23.11 -48.69 -36.66
CA PRO A 415 22.70 -49.81 -37.50
C PRO A 415 21.86 -49.32 -38.68
N ALA A 416 22.29 -49.62 -39.90
CA ALA A 416 21.54 -49.32 -41.12
C ALA A 416 20.52 -50.43 -41.44
N PRO A 417 19.40 -50.14 -42.12
CA PRO A 417 18.42 -51.15 -42.55
C PRO A 417 19.00 -52.27 -43.41
N GLY A 418 20.10 -52.02 -44.13
CA GLY A 418 20.84 -53.04 -44.89
C GLY A 418 21.68 -54.02 -44.04
N GLY A 419 21.67 -53.89 -42.72
CA GLY A 419 22.50 -54.70 -41.79
C GLY A 419 23.92 -54.15 -41.56
N GLU A 420 24.31 -53.11 -42.29
CA GLU A 420 25.57 -52.40 -42.11
C GLU A 420 25.61 -51.63 -40.78
N ARG A 421 26.82 -51.32 -40.29
CA ARG A 421 27.02 -50.48 -39.10
C ARG A 421 27.88 -49.29 -39.49
N VAL A 422 27.27 -48.10 -39.50
CA VAL A 422 27.88 -46.86 -39.99
C VAL A 422 28.36 -46.03 -38.81
N LEU A 423 29.54 -45.41 -38.91
CA LEU A 423 30.07 -44.55 -37.84
C LEU A 423 29.32 -43.22 -37.84
N LEU A 424 28.92 -42.73 -36.66
CA LEU A 424 28.18 -41.48 -36.52
C LEU A 424 28.89 -40.29 -37.19
N GLY A 425 30.22 -40.21 -37.11
CA GLY A 425 31.02 -39.16 -37.77
C GLY A 425 31.01 -39.19 -39.31
N GLN A 426 30.63 -40.31 -39.94
CA GLN A 426 30.44 -40.39 -41.39
C GLN A 426 29.14 -39.69 -41.81
N ILE A 427 28.07 -39.90 -41.03
CA ILE A 427 26.70 -39.45 -41.34
C ILE A 427 26.26 -38.19 -40.58
N ALA A 428 27.05 -37.68 -39.65
CA ALA A 428 26.82 -36.42 -38.94
C ALA A 428 28.13 -35.67 -38.72
N SER A 429 28.09 -34.33 -38.69
CA SER A 429 29.18 -33.50 -38.18
C SER A 429 28.91 -33.14 -36.73
N ILE A 430 29.84 -33.49 -35.85
CA ILE A 430 29.74 -33.22 -34.41
C ILE A 430 30.74 -32.14 -34.03
N ARG A 431 30.26 -31.04 -33.45
CA ARG A 431 31.06 -29.90 -33.00
C ARG A 431 30.61 -29.42 -31.64
N PHE A 432 31.52 -28.81 -30.88
CA PHE A 432 31.13 -27.95 -29.77
C PHE A 432 30.77 -26.57 -30.31
N ALA A 433 29.70 -25.98 -29.80
CA ALA A 433 29.23 -24.65 -30.16
C ALA A 433 28.65 -23.97 -28.91
N GLU A 434 28.63 -22.64 -28.94
CA GLU A 434 27.95 -21.85 -27.91
C GLU A 434 26.48 -21.67 -28.31
N GLY A 435 25.58 -22.00 -27.40
CA GLY A 435 24.13 -21.96 -27.59
C GLY A 435 23.41 -20.99 -26.63
N PRO A 436 22.13 -20.72 -26.88
CA PRO A 436 21.29 -19.94 -25.97
C PRO A 436 20.94 -20.75 -24.72
N GLU A 437 21.28 -20.24 -23.54
CA GLU A 437 20.92 -20.87 -22.27
C GLU A 437 19.41 -20.71 -21.99
N VAL A 438 18.87 -19.50 -22.20
CA VAL A 438 17.45 -19.17 -21.97
C VAL A 438 16.95 -18.22 -23.04
N ILE A 439 15.71 -18.43 -23.51
CA ILE A 439 15.02 -17.51 -24.44
C ILE A 439 13.82 -16.87 -23.76
N ASN A 440 14.07 -15.80 -23.01
CA ASN A 440 13.03 -15.04 -22.32
C ASN A 440 12.12 -14.29 -23.30
N ARG A 441 10.82 -14.34 -23.04
CA ARG A 441 9.79 -13.59 -23.77
C ARG A 441 8.75 -13.02 -22.83
N GLU A 442 8.24 -11.86 -23.20
CA GLU A 442 7.16 -11.13 -22.54
C GLU A 442 6.26 -10.57 -23.65
N ASP A 443 4.95 -10.80 -23.58
CA ASP A 443 3.98 -10.53 -24.67
C ASP A 443 4.43 -11.05 -26.06
N ALA A 444 4.98 -12.27 -26.07
CA ALA A 444 5.59 -12.97 -27.21
C ALA A 444 6.84 -12.32 -27.83
N GLN A 445 7.24 -11.12 -27.39
CA GLN A 445 8.46 -10.46 -27.82
C GLN A 445 9.66 -10.96 -27.01
N ARG A 446 10.83 -11.09 -27.66
CA ARG A 446 12.10 -11.42 -26.97
C ARG A 446 12.55 -10.24 -26.10
N ARG A 447 13.04 -10.55 -24.91
CA ARG A 447 13.63 -9.56 -23.98
C ARG A 447 14.90 -10.04 -23.31
N ILE A 448 15.70 -9.09 -22.85
CA ILE A 448 16.77 -9.25 -21.86
C ILE A 448 16.51 -8.27 -20.71
N VAL A 449 16.78 -8.67 -19.47
CA VAL A 449 16.61 -7.79 -18.30
C VAL A 449 17.95 -7.44 -17.68
N ILE A 450 18.14 -6.15 -17.43
CA ILE A 450 19.18 -5.62 -16.57
C ILE A 450 18.54 -5.32 -15.22
N GLN A 451 19.01 -5.99 -14.18
CA GLN A 451 18.52 -5.90 -12.81
C GLN A 451 19.42 -4.98 -11.99
N ALA A 452 18.85 -4.23 -11.05
CA ALA A 452 19.59 -3.48 -10.05
C ALA A 452 18.76 -3.33 -8.76
N ASN A 453 19.42 -3.44 -7.61
CA ASN A 453 18.84 -3.05 -6.33
C ASN A 453 19.24 -1.61 -5.99
N VAL A 454 18.47 -0.98 -5.10
CA VAL A 454 18.68 0.40 -4.66
C VAL A 454 19.01 0.40 -3.17
N ARG A 455 20.23 0.86 -2.82
CA ARG A 455 20.68 0.93 -1.42
C ARG A 455 21.09 2.35 -1.02
N GLY A 456 20.64 2.79 0.15
CA GLY A 456 20.94 4.13 0.68
C GLY A 456 20.28 5.28 -0.09
N ARG A 457 19.25 4.98 -0.89
CA ARG A 457 18.48 5.94 -1.71
C ARG A 457 17.07 5.37 -1.94
N ASP A 458 16.11 6.23 -2.28
CA ASP A 458 14.78 5.83 -2.69
C ASP A 458 14.71 5.38 -4.17
N ILE A 459 13.80 4.46 -4.46
CA ILE A 459 13.63 3.85 -5.79
C ILE A 459 13.19 4.90 -6.82
N GLY A 460 12.24 5.78 -6.49
CA GLY A 460 11.73 6.77 -7.44
C GLY A 460 12.79 7.75 -7.94
N SER A 461 13.59 8.32 -7.03
CA SER A 461 14.67 9.24 -7.41
C SER A 461 15.85 8.53 -8.06
N PHE A 462 16.09 7.26 -7.74
CA PHE A 462 17.07 6.43 -8.44
C PHE A 462 16.66 6.19 -9.90
N VAL A 463 15.43 5.72 -10.13
CA VAL A 463 14.94 5.42 -11.49
C VAL A 463 14.81 6.68 -12.33
N ALA A 464 14.37 7.81 -11.78
CA ALA A 464 14.32 9.08 -12.52
C ALA A 464 15.70 9.54 -13.02
N GLU A 465 16.77 9.38 -12.22
CA GLU A 465 18.13 9.66 -12.66
C GLU A 465 18.63 8.63 -13.67
N ALA A 466 18.34 7.34 -13.44
CA ALA A 466 18.74 6.26 -14.32
C ALA A 466 18.10 6.36 -15.72
N GLN A 467 16.81 6.72 -15.79
CA GLN A 467 16.08 7.02 -17.03
C GLN A 467 16.77 8.12 -17.82
N ASN A 468 16.96 9.30 -17.21
CA ASN A 468 17.63 10.43 -17.87
C ASN A 468 19.01 10.06 -18.42
N ARG A 469 19.84 9.35 -17.63
CA ARG A 469 21.18 8.94 -18.08
C ARG A 469 21.16 7.88 -19.19
N VAL A 470 20.20 6.95 -19.17
CA VAL A 470 20.05 5.93 -20.22
C VAL A 470 19.58 6.59 -21.51
N ASP A 471 18.57 7.46 -21.46
CA ASP A 471 18.03 8.16 -22.64
C ASP A 471 19.05 9.11 -23.28
N GLU A 472 19.93 9.74 -22.49
CA GLU A 472 21.03 10.57 -23.00
C GLU A 472 22.16 9.75 -23.66
N GLN A 473 22.52 8.59 -23.11
CA GLN A 473 23.75 7.85 -23.47
C GLN A 473 23.51 6.64 -24.39
N ILE A 474 22.30 6.09 -24.42
CA ILE A 474 21.94 4.86 -25.13
C ILE A 474 20.92 5.16 -26.23
N LYS A 475 21.39 5.23 -27.48
CA LYS A 475 20.51 5.27 -28.66
C LYS A 475 20.30 3.86 -29.18
N LEU A 476 19.07 3.37 -29.09
CA LEU A 476 18.68 2.04 -29.53
C LEU A 476 18.45 1.97 -31.05
N PRO A 477 18.66 0.81 -31.69
CA PRO A 477 18.25 0.57 -33.07
C PRO A 477 16.72 0.60 -33.24
N ALA A 478 16.24 0.81 -34.47
CA ALA A 478 14.81 0.74 -34.76
C ALA A 478 14.23 -0.65 -34.43
N GLY A 479 13.05 -0.68 -33.81
CA GLY A 479 12.40 -1.91 -33.32
C GLY A 479 12.81 -2.32 -31.90
N TYR A 480 13.84 -1.70 -31.31
CA TYR A 480 14.26 -1.94 -29.93
C TYR A 480 13.69 -0.84 -29.02
N PHE A 481 13.22 -1.24 -27.84
CA PHE A 481 12.70 -0.31 -26.84
C PHE A 481 12.97 -0.82 -25.42
N ILE A 482 12.95 0.10 -24.46
CA ILE A 482 13.14 -0.17 -23.05
C ILE A 482 11.83 0.07 -22.30
N THR A 483 11.49 -0.81 -21.36
CA THR A 483 10.51 -0.52 -20.31
C THR A 483 11.15 -0.71 -18.93
N TRP A 484 10.63 0.02 -17.94
CA TRP A 484 11.11 -0.03 -16.56
C TRP A 484 10.12 -0.82 -15.72
N GLY A 485 10.60 -1.92 -15.14
CA GLY A 485 9.86 -2.88 -14.33
C GLY A 485 10.43 -3.01 -12.91
N GLY A 486 10.04 -4.08 -12.21
CA GLY A 486 10.40 -4.32 -10.80
C GLY A 486 9.42 -3.66 -9.84
N GLU A 487 9.85 -3.38 -8.61
CA GLU A 487 9.03 -2.70 -7.60
C GLU A 487 8.60 -1.30 -8.08
N PHE A 488 9.44 -0.60 -8.83
CA PHE A 488 9.13 0.71 -9.43
C PHE A 488 7.85 0.71 -10.30
N GLU A 489 7.52 -0.39 -10.97
CA GLU A 489 6.31 -0.50 -11.79
C GLU A 489 5.05 -0.47 -10.91
N ASN A 490 5.10 -1.19 -9.78
CA ASN A 490 4.06 -1.18 -8.75
C ASN A 490 4.00 0.20 -8.07
N GLN A 491 5.14 0.81 -7.78
CA GLN A 491 5.23 2.17 -7.24
C GLN A 491 4.50 3.18 -8.14
N GLN A 492 4.78 3.18 -9.44
CA GLN A 492 4.16 4.09 -10.40
C GLN A 492 2.64 3.86 -10.52
N ARG A 493 2.19 2.60 -10.54
CA ARG A 493 0.75 2.26 -10.50
C ARG A 493 0.09 2.80 -9.23
N ALA A 494 0.64 2.50 -8.06
CA ALA A 494 0.12 2.92 -6.77
C ALA A 494 0.06 4.46 -6.64
N MET A 495 1.14 5.16 -7.01
CA MET A 495 1.19 6.62 -6.96
C MET A 495 0.19 7.26 -7.95
N LYS A 496 0.07 6.74 -9.18
CA LYS A 496 -0.93 7.19 -10.14
C LYS A 496 -2.37 6.99 -9.62
N ARG A 497 -2.65 5.89 -8.92
CA ARG A 497 -3.96 5.68 -8.29
C ARG A 497 -4.17 6.61 -7.10
N LEU A 498 -3.12 6.91 -6.33
CA LEU A 498 -3.20 7.81 -5.18
C LEU A 498 -3.61 9.25 -5.57
N TYR A 499 -3.15 9.74 -6.72
CA TYR A 499 -3.59 11.02 -7.31
C TYR A 499 -5.11 11.08 -7.57
N ILE A 500 -5.80 9.94 -7.68
CA ILE A 500 -7.27 9.85 -7.83
C ILE A 500 -7.93 9.63 -6.45
N VAL A 501 -7.38 8.71 -5.66
CA VAL A 501 -7.91 8.30 -4.35
C VAL A 501 -7.94 9.46 -3.35
N VAL A 502 -6.88 10.26 -3.24
CA VAL A 502 -6.81 11.35 -2.24
C VAL A 502 -7.83 12.47 -2.52
N PRO A 503 -7.95 13.03 -3.75
CA PRO A 503 -9.03 13.98 -4.06
C PRO A 503 -10.42 13.39 -3.87
N LEU A 504 -10.62 12.10 -4.18
CA LEU A 504 -11.90 11.42 -3.98
C LEU A 504 -12.26 11.32 -2.49
N SER A 505 -11.30 10.97 -1.61
CA SER A 505 -11.49 11.01 -0.14
C SER A 505 -11.87 12.41 0.33
N LEU A 506 -11.17 13.46 -0.14
CA LEU A 506 -11.49 14.85 0.22
C LEU A 506 -12.88 15.28 -0.27
N CYS A 507 -13.31 14.81 -1.45
CA CYS A 507 -14.64 15.06 -1.97
C CYS A 507 -15.74 14.37 -1.13
N PHE A 508 -15.53 13.10 -0.72
CA PHE A 508 -16.47 12.42 0.18
C PHE A 508 -16.54 13.06 1.57
N ILE A 509 -15.40 13.48 2.14
CA ILE A 509 -15.35 14.30 3.36
C ILE A 509 -16.20 15.55 3.17
N PHE A 510 -16.01 16.28 2.07
CA PHE A 510 -16.72 17.53 1.80
C PHE A 510 -18.23 17.33 1.73
N LEU A 511 -18.67 16.30 1.00
CA LEU A 511 -20.08 15.96 0.84
C LEU A 511 -20.74 15.64 2.18
N LEU A 512 -20.07 14.83 3.02
CA LEU A 512 -20.57 14.48 4.35
C LEU A 512 -20.59 15.68 5.30
N LEU A 513 -19.59 16.56 5.25
CA LEU A 513 -19.59 17.81 6.01
C LEU A 513 -20.71 18.75 5.57
N TYR A 514 -20.93 18.88 4.26
CA TYR A 514 -22.02 19.66 3.69
C TYR A 514 -23.39 19.13 4.15
N MET A 515 -23.61 17.82 4.12
CA MET A 515 -24.81 17.17 4.66
C MET A 515 -24.96 17.35 6.18
N THR A 516 -23.84 17.36 6.92
CA THR A 516 -23.84 17.49 8.40
C THR A 516 -24.27 18.89 8.85
N PHE A 517 -23.68 19.93 8.26
CA PHE A 517 -23.89 21.34 8.63
C PHE A 517 -24.95 22.07 7.78
N ASN A 518 -25.42 21.47 6.68
CA ASN A 518 -26.26 22.10 5.67
C ASN A 518 -25.73 23.47 5.19
N SER A 519 -24.40 23.61 5.16
CA SER A 519 -23.70 24.88 4.93
C SER A 519 -22.38 24.64 4.21
N PHE A 520 -22.29 25.12 2.97
CA PHE A 520 -21.07 25.13 2.16
C PHE A 520 -19.92 25.83 2.89
N VAL A 521 -20.26 26.87 3.65
CA VAL A 521 -19.32 27.74 4.38
C VAL A 521 -18.65 26.98 5.53
N HIS A 522 -19.43 26.33 6.39
CA HIS A 522 -18.88 25.53 7.50
C HIS A 522 -18.12 24.29 7.00
N ALA A 523 -18.63 23.61 5.96
CA ALA A 523 -17.95 22.47 5.35
C ALA A 523 -16.57 22.87 4.78
N SER A 524 -16.50 23.98 4.05
CA SER A 524 -15.25 24.51 3.49
C SER A 524 -14.25 24.90 4.57
N LEU A 525 -14.70 25.57 5.64
CA LEU A 525 -13.87 25.95 6.77
C LEU A 525 -13.22 24.74 7.46
N ILE A 526 -13.94 23.63 7.61
CA ILE A 526 -13.40 22.39 8.19
C ILE A 526 -12.41 21.71 7.23
N ILE A 527 -12.66 21.72 5.92
CA ILE A 527 -11.71 21.18 4.93
C ILE A 527 -10.41 22.00 4.85
N ILE A 528 -10.46 23.32 5.02
CA ILE A 528 -9.25 24.17 5.08
C ILE A 528 -8.32 23.76 6.24
N ASN A 529 -8.81 23.03 7.25
CA ASN A 529 -7.98 22.48 8.32
C ASN A 529 -7.09 21.30 7.86
N VAL A 530 -7.48 20.57 6.80
CA VAL A 530 -6.82 19.33 6.37
C VAL A 530 -5.36 19.55 5.91
N PRO A 531 -5.02 20.59 5.13
CA PRO A 531 -3.63 20.95 4.85
C PRO A 531 -2.75 21.20 6.09
N PHE A 532 -3.30 21.62 7.23
CA PHE A 532 -2.51 21.79 8.46
C PHE A 532 -2.13 20.47 9.13
N ALA A 533 -2.87 19.39 8.87
CA ALA A 533 -2.51 18.04 9.26
C ALA A 533 -1.38 17.48 8.38
N LEU A 534 -1.41 17.77 7.07
CA LEU A 534 -0.35 17.38 6.12
C LEU A 534 1.04 17.85 6.57
N VAL A 535 1.15 19.09 7.06
CA VAL A 535 2.40 19.70 7.56
C VAL A 535 3.14 18.79 8.54
N GLY A 536 2.46 18.34 9.59
CA GLY A 536 3.07 17.55 10.66
C GLY A 536 3.42 16.14 10.22
N GLY A 537 2.62 15.53 9.35
CA GLY A 537 2.95 14.23 8.77
C GLY A 537 4.20 14.30 7.90
N VAL A 538 4.30 15.28 7.00
CA VAL A 538 5.50 15.49 6.16
C VAL A 538 6.73 15.81 7.01
N ALA A 539 6.60 16.66 8.03
CA ALA A 539 7.69 16.97 8.94
C ALA A 539 8.15 15.75 9.76
N ALA A 540 7.24 14.88 10.20
CA ALA A 540 7.58 13.69 10.95
C ALA A 540 8.28 12.62 10.09
N LEU A 541 7.92 12.50 8.81
CA LEU A 541 8.65 11.66 7.84
C LEU A 541 10.09 12.16 7.65
N TRP A 542 10.26 13.48 7.42
CA TRP A 542 11.56 14.14 7.33
C TRP A 542 12.44 13.88 8.56
N LEU A 543 11.89 14.09 9.77
CA LEU A 543 12.62 13.90 11.03
C LEU A 543 13.01 12.44 11.31
N ARG A 544 12.32 11.47 10.68
CA ARG A 544 12.64 10.05 10.80
C ARG A 544 13.40 9.46 9.61
N GLY A 545 13.65 10.24 8.55
CA GLY A 545 14.26 9.75 7.31
C GLY A 545 13.40 8.71 6.58
N LEU A 546 12.06 8.84 6.65
CA LEU A 546 11.12 7.93 5.99
C LEU A 546 10.66 8.50 4.64
N ASN A 547 10.56 7.61 3.64
CA ASN A 547 10.08 7.94 2.30
C ASN A 547 8.55 8.03 2.21
N LEU A 548 8.05 8.65 1.15
CA LEU A 548 6.65 8.60 0.77
C LEU A 548 6.35 7.23 0.15
N SER A 549 5.57 6.43 0.87
CA SER A 549 5.15 5.07 0.49
C SER A 549 3.63 4.90 0.53
N LEU A 550 3.11 3.76 0.06
CA LEU A 550 1.67 3.50 0.10
C LEU A 550 1.11 3.47 1.54
N SER A 551 1.86 2.91 2.50
CA SER A 551 1.50 2.97 3.93
C SER A 551 1.40 4.40 4.45
N THR A 552 2.34 5.25 4.05
CA THR A 552 2.41 6.67 4.40
C THR A 552 1.18 7.42 3.88
N ALA A 553 0.79 7.12 2.63
CA ALA A 553 -0.38 7.70 2.00
C ALA A 553 -1.69 7.31 2.69
N VAL A 554 -1.86 6.04 3.09
CA VAL A 554 -3.01 5.60 3.89
C VAL A 554 -3.00 6.25 5.28
N GLY A 555 -1.83 6.52 5.86
CA GLY A 555 -1.68 7.33 7.07
C GLY A 555 -2.19 8.75 6.92
N PHE A 556 -1.89 9.43 5.80
CA PHE A 556 -2.45 10.76 5.51
C PHE A 556 -3.97 10.72 5.34
N ILE A 557 -4.49 9.71 4.62
CA ILE A 557 -5.93 9.51 4.45
C ILE A 557 -6.61 9.37 5.83
N ALA A 558 -6.14 8.45 6.69
CA ALA A 558 -6.67 8.26 8.05
C ALA A 558 -6.60 9.54 8.90
N LEU A 559 -5.45 10.24 8.87
CA LEU A 559 -5.23 11.52 9.54
C LEU A 559 -6.25 12.58 9.12
N PHE A 560 -6.61 12.66 7.84
CA PHE A 560 -7.60 13.64 7.35
C PHE A 560 -8.97 13.40 8.01
N GLY A 561 -9.40 12.15 8.19
CA GLY A 561 -10.63 11.82 8.91
C GLY A 561 -10.63 12.32 10.36
N VAL A 562 -9.54 12.11 11.10
CA VAL A 562 -9.42 12.54 12.51
C VAL A 562 -9.29 14.07 12.64
N ALA A 563 -8.51 14.71 11.75
CA ALA A 563 -8.38 16.16 11.70
C ALA A 563 -9.73 16.85 11.42
N VAL A 564 -10.56 16.24 10.58
CA VAL A 564 -11.93 16.71 10.31
C VAL A 564 -12.83 16.53 11.53
N LEU A 565 -12.82 15.39 12.22
CA LEU A 565 -13.61 15.16 13.44
C LEU A 565 -13.34 16.22 14.51
N ASN A 566 -12.07 16.55 14.78
CA ASN A 566 -11.70 17.63 15.71
C ASN A 566 -12.27 19.00 15.27
N GLY A 567 -12.25 19.30 13.97
CA GLY A 567 -12.88 20.49 13.40
C GLY A 567 -14.41 20.51 13.53
N VAL A 568 -15.08 19.39 13.26
CA VAL A 568 -16.55 19.23 13.39
C VAL A 568 -17.01 19.53 14.81
N VAL A 569 -16.35 18.95 15.82
CA VAL A 569 -16.71 19.11 17.23
C VAL A 569 -16.48 20.55 17.72
N MET A 570 -15.43 21.21 17.22
CA MET A 570 -15.16 22.63 17.50
C MET A 570 -16.23 23.54 16.91
N VAL A 571 -16.47 23.45 15.60
CA VAL A 571 -17.43 24.30 14.88
C VAL A 571 -18.86 24.10 15.37
N SER A 572 -19.27 22.85 15.60
CA SER A 572 -20.60 22.54 16.15
C SER A 572 -20.84 23.20 17.51
N HIS A 573 -19.83 23.31 18.35
CA HIS A 573 -19.98 23.96 19.66
C HIS A 573 -20.03 25.50 19.57
N ILE A 574 -19.22 26.10 18.69
CA ILE A 574 -19.29 27.55 18.41
C ILE A 574 -20.67 27.90 17.84
N ASN A 575 -21.19 27.09 16.91
CA ASN A 575 -22.55 27.26 16.36
C ASN A 575 -23.62 27.16 17.45
N ARG A 576 -23.54 26.18 18.36
CA ARG A 576 -24.48 26.10 19.50
C ARG A 576 -24.46 27.37 20.36
N LEU A 577 -23.28 27.92 20.67
CA LEU A 577 -23.19 29.18 21.42
C LEU A 577 -23.72 30.39 20.64
N ARG A 578 -23.68 30.36 19.30
CA ARG A 578 -24.30 31.39 18.44
C ARG A 578 -25.83 31.28 18.46
N GLU A 579 -26.36 30.06 18.41
CA GLU A 579 -27.80 29.77 18.55
C GLU A 579 -28.34 30.15 19.95
N GLU A 580 -27.52 29.99 20.99
CA GLU A 580 -27.81 30.45 22.36
C GLU A 580 -27.71 31.98 22.55
N GLY A 581 -27.42 32.75 21.49
CA GLY A 581 -27.48 34.21 21.48
C GLY A 581 -26.20 34.96 21.88
N TYR A 582 -25.07 34.27 22.05
CA TYR A 582 -23.79 34.93 22.38
C TYR A 582 -23.24 35.75 21.20
N ASN A 583 -22.53 36.85 21.51
CA ASN A 583 -21.82 37.64 20.51
C ASN A 583 -20.76 36.79 19.80
N LEU A 584 -20.59 36.96 18.48
CA LEU A 584 -19.69 36.14 17.64
C LEU A 584 -18.30 35.90 18.29
N ARG A 585 -17.66 36.97 18.77
CA ARG A 585 -16.33 36.90 19.38
C ARG A 585 -16.32 36.21 20.75
N GLU A 586 -17.41 36.29 21.50
CA GLU A 586 -17.58 35.57 22.77
C GLU A 586 -17.89 34.09 22.53
N SER A 587 -18.76 33.75 21.57
CA SER A 587 -19.01 32.36 21.14
C SER A 587 -17.72 31.65 20.73
N ILE A 588 -16.83 32.36 20.02
CA ILE A 588 -15.52 31.84 19.60
C ILE A 588 -14.59 31.67 20.79
N LEU A 589 -14.42 32.70 21.64
CA LEU A 589 -13.51 32.63 22.79
C LEU A 589 -13.95 31.59 23.82
N GLU A 590 -15.23 31.54 24.16
CA GLU A 590 -15.78 30.59 25.12
C GLU A 590 -15.82 29.17 24.53
N GLY A 591 -16.34 29.01 23.31
CA GLY A 591 -16.44 27.71 22.64
C GLY A 591 -15.09 27.05 22.42
N ALA A 592 -14.08 27.81 21.98
CA ALA A 592 -12.72 27.29 21.82
C ALA A 592 -12.06 26.96 23.17
N SER A 593 -12.30 27.76 24.21
CA SER A 593 -11.72 27.52 25.55
C SER A 593 -12.36 26.31 26.25
N ALA A 594 -13.67 26.12 26.11
CA ALA A 594 -14.39 24.95 26.58
C ALA A 594 -13.92 23.67 25.85
N ARG A 595 -13.63 23.75 24.54
CA ARG A 595 -13.19 22.60 23.74
C ARG A 595 -11.70 22.27 23.84
N LEU A 596 -10.87 23.14 24.43
CA LEU A 596 -9.45 22.88 24.66
C LEU A 596 -9.22 21.52 25.34
N ARG A 597 -9.96 21.21 26.41
CA ARG A 597 -9.80 19.96 27.17
C ARG A 597 -10.21 18.72 26.35
N PRO A 598 -11.43 18.64 25.78
CA PRO A 598 -11.80 17.56 24.87
C PRO A 598 -10.80 17.36 23.73
N VAL A 599 -10.46 18.41 22.98
CA VAL A 599 -9.64 18.32 21.76
C VAL A 599 -8.18 17.92 22.07
N LEU A 600 -7.63 18.35 23.20
CA LEU A 600 -6.32 17.84 23.64
C LEU A 600 -6.43 16.37 24.09
N MET A 601 -7.53 15.97 24.73
CA MET A 601 -7.71 14.57 25.16
C MET A 601 -7.87 13.62 23.96
N THR A 602 -8.69 13.98 22.95
CA THR A 602 -8.85 13.19 21.72
C THR A 602 -7.52 13.04 20.99
N ALA A 603 -6.81 14.16 20.77
CA ALA A 603 -5.52 14.18 20.09
C ALA A 603 -4.43 13.39 20.84
N LEU A 604 -4.37 13.48 22.18
CA LEU A 604 -3.42 12.72 22.99
C LEU A 604 -3.76 11.22 22.99
N VAL A 605 -5.04 10.83 23.12
CA VAL A 605 -5.47 9.43 23.11
C VAL A 605 -5.15 8.77 21.75
N ALA A 606 -5.44 9.45 20.64
CA ALA A 606 -5.04 8.99 19.31
C ALA A 606 -3.52 8.91 19.16
N SER A 607 -2.78 9.97 19.49
CA SER A 607 -1.31 9.99 19.35
C SER A 607 -0.64 8.90 20.20
N LEU A 608 -1.08 8.69 21.45
CA LEU A 608 -0.57 7.65 22.34
C LEU A 608 -0.92 6.24 21.87
N GLY A 609 -2.08 6.05 21.23
CA GLY A 609 -2.47 4.77 20.62
C GLY A 609 -1.57 4.37 19.45
N PHE A 610 -1.12 5.34 18.64
CA PHE A 610 -0.16 5.11 17.55
C PHE A 610 1.32 5.01 18.00
N ILE A 611 1.71 5.49 19.18
CA ILE A 611 3.13 5.49 19.60
C ILE A 611 3.78 4.09 19.61
N PRO A 612 3.16 3.02 20.15
CA PRO A 612 3.71 1.67 20.09
C PRO A 612 3.96 1.20 18.65
N MET A 613 3.02 1.49 17.74
CA MET A 613 3.10 1.18 16.31
C MET A 613 4.22 1.96 15.61
N ALA A 614 4.44 3.23 15.99
CA ALA A 614 5.51 4.05 15.46
C ALA A 614 6.92 3.65 15.94
N LEU A 615 7.03 3.09 17.15
CA LEU A 615 8.32 2.72 17.77
C LEU A 615 8.66 1.23 17.69
N SER A 616 7.70 0.35 17.39
CA SER A 616 7.89 -1.10 17.36
C SER A 616 9.03 -1.52 16.43
N THR A 617 10.02 -2.24 16.95
CA THR A 617 11.12 -2.85 16.19
C THR A 617 10.83 -4.29 15.76
N ALA A 618 9.62 -4.81 16.00
CA ALA A 618 9.27 -6.18 15.68
C ALA A 618 9.12 -6.43 14.15
N PRO A 619 9.38 -7.64 13.65
CA PRO A 619 9.21 -7.99 12.24
C PRO A 619 7.84 -7.62 11.68
N GLY A 620 7.83 -6.93 10.54
CA GLY A 620 6.62 -6.45 9.86
C GLY A 620 6.04 -5.16 10.44
N ALA A 621 6.65 -4.56 11.47
CA ALA A 621 6.33 -3.19 11.87
C ALA A 621 6.77 -2.15 10.83
N GLU A 622 7.64 -2.52 9.88
CA GLU A 622 8.14 -1.66 8.80
C GLU A 622 6.99 -1.04 7.98
N VAL A 623 5.95 -1.81 7.67
CA VAL A 623 4.74 -1.33 6.98
C VAL A 623 3.93 -0.35 7.85
N GLN A 624 4.00 -0.52 9.17
CA GLN A 624 3.19 0.17 10.17
C GLN A 624 3.82 1.50 10.63
N ARG A 625 5.15 1.57 10.80
CA ARG A 625 5.86 2.75 11.31
C ARG A 625 5.57 4.03 10.51
N PRO A 626 5.56 4.06 9.16
CA PRO A 626 5.30 5.30 8.41
C PRO A 626 3.86 5.78 8.57
N LEU A 627 2.89 4.86 8.55
CA LEU A 627 1.47 5.16 8.78
C LEU A 627 1.28 5.83 10.15
N ALA A 628 1.81 5.22 11.21
CA ALA A 628 1.73 5.77 12.57
C ALA A 628 2.49 7.11 12.70
N THR A 629 3.66 7.24 12.07
CA THR A 629 4.47 8.47 12.08
C THR A 629 3.71 9.66 11.49
N VAL A 630 3.07 9.45 10.33
CA VAL A 630 2.26 10.48 9.68
C VAL A 630 1.10 10.91 10.57
N VAL A 631 0.37 9.95 11.15
CA VAL A 631 -0.80 10.26 11.98
C VAL A 631 -0.38 11.00 13.25
N ILE A 632 0.65 10.55 13.98
CA ILE A 632 1.14 11.26 15.18
C ILE A 632 1.61 12.67 14.85
N GLY A 633 2.52 12.82 13.88
CA GLY A 633 3.07 14.12 13.50
C GLY A 633 1.97 15.08 13.03
N GLY A 634 1.07 14.58 12.19
CA GLY A 634 -0.05 15.33 11.67
C GLY A 634 -1.11 15.67 12.71
N LEU A 635 -1.35 14.84 13.73
CA LEU A 635 -2.24 15.16 14.85
C LEU A 635 -1.65 16.28 15.72
N ILE A 636 -0.34 16.27 15.96
CA ILE A 636 0.33 17.33 16.73
C ILE A 636 0.15 18.70 16.04
N THR A 637 0.42 18.80 14.72
CA THR A 637 0.23 20.07 14.01
C THR A 637 -1.25 20.37 13.80
N SER A 638 -2.07 19.39 13.41
CA SER A 638 -3.51 19.57 13.21
C SER A 638 -4.16 20.13 14.47
N THR A 639 -3.93 19.55 15.65
CA THR A 639 -4.52 20.03 16.91
C THR A 639 -4.05 21.46 17.24
N LEU A 640 -2.77 21.77 17.09
CA LEU A 640 -2.24 23.12 17.34
C LEU A 640 -2.86 24.16 16.39
N LEU A 641 -2.89 23.87 15.08
CA LEU A 641 -3.46 24.78 14.09
C LEU A 641 -5.01 24.80 14.13
N THR A 642 -5.67 23.72 14.52
CA THR A 642 -7.13 23.68 14.77
C THR A 642 -7.50 24.62 15.91
N LEU A 643 -6.74 24.60 17.01
CA LEU A 643 -6.99 25.46 18.16
C LEU A 643 -6.67 26.94 17.85
N LEU A 644 -5.62 27.22 17.08
CA LEU A 644 -5.19 28.61 16.84
C LEU A 644 -5.79 29.27 15.60
N VAL A 645 -5.91 28.54 14.48
CA VAL A 645 -6.26 29.11 13.16
C VAL A 645 -7.75 28.95 12.85
N LEU A 646 -8.37 27.80 13.17
CA LEU A 646 -9.79 27.57 12.90
C LEU A 646 -10.72 28.64 13.51
N PRO A 647 -10.51 29.12 14.77
CA PRO A 647 -11.30 30.22 15.33
C PRO A 647 -11.20 31.53 14.55
N ILE A 648 -10.02 31.84 14.01
CA ILE A 648 -9.77 33.06 13.21
C ILE A 648 -10.47 32.97 11.86
N LEU A 649 -10.36 31.80 11.20
CA LEU A 649 -11.06 31.53 9.94
C LEU A 649 -12.57 31.61 10.14
N TYR A 650 -13.10 31.08 11.24
CA TYR A 650 -14.52 31.20 11.59
C TYR A 650 -14.93 32.66 11.77
N GLU A 651 -14.16 33.46 12.53
CA GLU A 651 -14.44 34.90 12.70
C GLU A 651 -14.50 35.63 11.36
N LEU A 652 -13.49 35.47 10.51
CA LEU A 652 -13.40 36.15 9.21
C LEU A 652 -14.55 35.77 8.27
N ILE A 653 -14.90 34.48 8.25
CA ILE A 653 -15.91 33.94 7.35
C ILE A 653 -17.32 34.37 7.79
N SER A 654 -17.65 34.29 9.08
CA SER A 654 -18.94 34.78 9.60
C SER A 654 -19.05 36.31 9.64
N GLN A 655 -17.95 37.06 9.69
CA GLN A 655 -17.97 38.53 9.58
C GLN A 655 -18.18 39.04 8.14
N LYS A 656 -17.63 38.36 7.12
CA LYS A 656 -17.59 38.88 5.74
C LYS A 656 -18.37 38.06 4.71
N ILE A 657 -18.33 36.74 4.80
CA ILE A 657 -18.77 35.84 3.72
C ILE A 657 -20.21 35.40 3.94
N GLU A 658 -20.59 35.11 5.19
CA GLU A 658 -21.95 34.70 5.54
C GLU A 658 -23.02 35.76 5.21
N PRO A 659 -22.82 37.08 5.49
CA PRO A 659 -23.74 38.12 5.04
C PRO A 659 -23.77 38.29 3.51
N ALA A 660 -22.62 38.17 2.84
CA ALA A 660 -22.50 38.31 1.39
C ALA A 660 -23.26 37.17 0.67
N ILE A 661 -23.09 35.92 1.10
CA ILE A 661 -23.81 34.76 0.54
C ILE A 661 -25.32 34.87 0.83
N GLN A 662 -25.71 35.32 2.03
CA GLN A 662 -27.13 35.59 2.32
C GLN A 662 -27.71 36.70 1.44
N SER A 663 -26.95 37.75 1.09
CA SER A 663 -27.41 38.78 0.15
C SER A 663 -27.61 38.23 -1.28
N ILE A 664 -26.73 37.32 -1.73
CA ILE A 664 -26.81 36.71 -3.07
C ILE A 664 -27.96 35.70 -3.16
N LEU A 665 -28.19 34.90 -2.11
CA LEU A 665 -29.30 33.94 -2.06
C LEU A 665 -30.66 34.59 -1.71
N GLY A 666 -30.64 35.68 -0.95
CA GLY A 666 -31.84 36.45 -0.54
C GLY A 666 -32.46 37.26 -1.68
N GLY A 667 -31.67 37.65 -2.69
CA GLY A 667 -32.11 38.45 -3.85
C GLY A 667 -33.17 37.81 -4.77
N ARG A 668 -33.69 36.61 -4.44
CA ARG A 668 -34.80 35.96 -5.15
C ARG A 668 -36.16 35.98 -4.42
N LYS A 669 -36.27 36.53 -3.21
CA LYS A 669 -37.53 36.54 -2.44
C LYS A 669 -38.30 37.86 -2.40
N SER A 670 -37.79 38.93 -3.01
CA SER A 670 -38.38 40.28 -2.90
C SER A 670 -39.30 40.71 -4.06
N TYR A 671 -39.84 39.77 -4.84
CA TYR A 671 -40.68 40.08 -6.03
C TYR A 671 -42.14 39.64 -5.91
N GLN A 672 -42.59 39.30 -4.70
CA GLN A 672 -43.93 38.70 -4.49
C GLN A 672 -44.60 39.18 -3.19
N THR A 673 -44.62 40.50 -2.98
CA THR A 673 -45.36 41.15 -1.87
C THR A 673 -46.06 42.47 -2.22
N ASP A 674 -45.97 42.97 -3.45
CA ASP A 674 -46.55 44.28 -3.86
C ASP A 674 -47.76 44.14 -4.82
N LEU A 675 -48.60 43.13 -4.61
CA LEU A 675 -49.87 42.94 -5.34
C LEU A 675 -51.00 42.54 -4.40
N SER A 676 -51.32 43.43 -3.45
CA SER A 676 -52.53 43.32 -2.61
C SER A 676 -53.00 44.70 -2.11
N ASP A 677 -53.28 45.60 -3.04
CA ASP A 677 -54.01 46.86 -2.78
C ASP A 677 -54.86 47.23 -4.01
N GLU A 678 -56.10 46.73 -4.07
CA GLU A 678 -57.23 47.43 -4.71
C GLU A 678 -58.57 46.92 -4.08
N PRO A 679 -59.64 47.75 -4.08
CA PRO A 679 -60.70 47.64 -3.06
C PRO A 679 -61.89 46.74 -3.44
N ALA A 680 -62.71 46.46 -2.42
CA ALA A 680 -63.87 45.57 -2.48
C ALA A 680 -65.01 46.03 -3.41
N VAL A 681 -65.68 45.07 -4.04
CA VAL A 681 -67.03 45.19 -4.60
C VAL A 681 -67.88 44.00 -4.14
N ASP A 682 -69.15 44.29 -3.81
CA ASP A 682 -70.13 43.43 -3.16
C ASP A 682 -70.86 42.48 -4.15
N GLY A 683 -71.32 41.28 -3.73
CA GLY A 683 -71.73 40.24 -4.71
C GLY A 683 -72.30 38.90 -4.22
N LYS A 684 -73.30 38.93 -3.33
CA LYS A 684 -74.33 37.91 -3.02
C LYS A 684 -74.48 36.58 -3.83
N LEU A 685 -74.78 35.53 -3.05
CA LEU A 685 -75.79 34.43 -3.22
C LEU A 685 -75.44 33.06 -3.87
N ASP A 686 -75.72 32.04 -3.05
CA ASP A 686 -76.49 30.80 -3.29
C ASP A 686 -75.96 29.54 -4.02
N SER A 687 -75.85 28.51 -3.17
CA SER A 687 -76.53 27.20 -3.30
C SER A 687 -75.82 26.07 -4.06
N ALA A 688 -76.20 24.85 -3.65
CA ALA A 688 -75.62 23.59 -4.10
C ALA A 688 -76.60 22.83 -5.00
N SER A 689 -76.06 22.07 -5.96
CA SER A 689 -76.70 20.87 -6.47
C SER A 689 -75.67 19.86 -6.96
N ASN A 690 -76.05 18.59 -6.90
CA ASN A 690 -75.27 17.42 -7.24
C ASN A 690 -76.09 16.63 -8.27
N GLN A 691 -75.49 16.13 -9.36
CA GLN A 691 -75.85 14.87 -10.06
C GLN A 691 -75.16 14.71 -11.43
N ASP A 692 -74.43 13.60 -11.58
CA ASP A 692 -74.51 12.56 -12.62
C ASP A 692 -75.01 12.90 -14.05
N ASP A 693 -74.22 12.54 -15.08
CA ASP A 693 -74.59 11.42 -15.99
C ASP A 693 -73.51 11.00 -17.04
N VAL A 694 -73.11 9.72 -16.97
CA VAL A 694 -73.13 8.68 -18.03
C VAL A 694 -72.64 8.94 -19.49
N LEU A 695 -71.53 8.25 -19.84
CA LEU A 695 -71.18 7.51 -21.09
C LEU A 695 -71.68 7.95 -22.50
N ASN A 696 -70.74 8.09 -23.47
CA ASN A 696 -70.52 7.05 -24.51
C ASN A 696 -69.36 7.32 -25.52
N LEU A 697 -68.60 6.25 -25.82
CA LEU A 697 -68.08 5.78 -27.14
C LEU A 697 -67.54 6.84 -28.14
N THR A 698 -66.27 6.83 -28.54
CA THR A 698 -65.56 5.85 -29.42
C THR A 698 -64.04 6.22 -29.48
N GLU A 699 -63.05 5.47 -29.97
CA GLU A 699 -62.93 4.10 -30.55
C GLU A 699 -61.48 3.53 -30.36
N ILE A 700 -61.14 2.41 -31.02
CA ILE A 700 -59.81 1.74 -31.12
C ILE A 700 -59.64 1.26 -32.61
N PRO A 701 -58.48 0.82 -33.19
CA PRO A 701 -57.50 -0.10 -32.56
C PRO A 701 -55.99 -0.02 -32.97
N GLU A 702 -55.20 -0.76 -32.16
CA GLU A 702 -54.05 -1.63 -32.54
C GLU A 702 -52.74 -1.10 -33.18
N LYS A 703 -51.63 -1.36 -32.48
CA LYS A 703 -50.74 -2.47 -32.90
C LYS A 703 -49.92 -3.13 -31.77
N GLN A 704 -49.96 -4.47 -31.79
CA GLN A 704 -49.09 -5.47 -31.16
C GLN A 704 -47.60 -5.29 -31.53
N ALA A 705 -46.59 -5.95 -30.94
CA ALA A 705 -46.42 -6.75 -29.71
C ALA A 705 -44.89 -6.97 -29.50
N GLY A 706 -44.46 -7.60 -28.40
CA GLY A 706 -43.05 -8.02 -28.23
C GLY A 706 -42.64 -8.30 -26.79
N GLU A 707 -43.08 -9.41 -26.22
CA GLU A 707 -42.35 -10.04 -25.11
C GLU A 707 -41.15 -10.80 -25.67
N GLU A 708 -40.00 -10.75 -25.00
CA GLU A 708 -39.09 -11.89 -25.04
C GLU A 708 -38.33 -12.03 -23.71
N ASN A 709 -38.40 -13.24 -23.17
CA ASN A 709 -37.71 -13.71 -21.98
C ASN A 709 -36.38 -14.31 -22.46
N GLU A 710 -35.26 -14.08 -21.78
CA GLU A 710 -34.35 -15.20 -21.50
C GLU A 710 -33.34 -14.96 -20.38
N SER A 711 -33.01 -16.06 -19.70
CA SER A 711 -31.94 -16.18 -18.73
C SER A 711 -30.65 -16.64 -19.41
N THR A 712 -29.47 -16.27 -18.90
CA THR A 712 -28.46 -17.26 -18.43
C THR A 712 -27.23 -16.66 -17.75
N LYS A 713 -26.53 -17.56 -17.05
CA LYS A 713 -25.28 -17.41 -16.27
C LYS A 713 -24.08 -16.94 -17.10
N SER A 714 -23.16 -16.23 -16.43
CA SER A 714 -21.76 -16.68 -16.27
C SER A 714 -21.19 -16.19 -14.94
#